data_AF-A0A4Z1EWQ6-F1
#
_entry.id   AF-A0A4Z1EWQ6-F1
#
_cell.length_a   1.000
_cell.length_b   1.000
_cell.length_c   1.000
_cell.angle_alpha   90.00
_cell.angle_beta   90.00
_cell.angle_gamma   90.00
#
_symmetry.space_group_name_H-M   'P 1'
#
loop_
_entity.id
_entity.type
_entity.pdbx_description
1 polymer ?
#
loop_
_entity_poly.entity_id
_entity_poly.type
_entity_poly.pdbx_seq_one_letter_code
_entity_poly.pdbx_strand_id
1 'polypeptide(L)'
;MRLSLGGLVWGAVSCATVVRAACSSNLLIDNYAKFASHTNSLGQWTSDDGTTTSLKADTANKKLTFTSKANSYFYTTFDCVKAKTEQYNAITFPVKGHAGSSFNLELQTKSSCTATTYKSYYTTISGMTGATQTITVQLSAFSGANLDAISGILWESFSVKGAWEIGQTNFVCAGGAGSSSSSIPISSTISTKGAVVTSSSSTVSNTLATTLSTVTPSVTSKVLTSSVSASAPAGACTNLLIDDFASQSRLTFLFYNAMLQPSSDDGSMSPVAERVDTATSVIVANNHLTLTSRTDGSSYWYTMFGCLKATNVYGGIGMTIKAAKGTTLGIELQTSKACDSGNPTLIDVSSADLGWSFDGTEKFYTIPFSKFPGLDTDHLISVLFSGISKPITLGPMSFYCGNTGTAYPVPTTVPVVEPSATIPATTGPSAYVIDTFGNADSNNLGFYHGGDETATYKQSGNKLTINTKGNSDLGWYTQVSNGCLDFTPNDKGYLHIAFTGSNAFTIALQQHNPTCNPNLSPFPFTWDSVEASRYSNSAKTDIYVPISHFEIDRKLSVGFALKGFYTSDDTVISKMEIVNSVPSGFLVPSKLPTAPLIFSCTRPNSFAFAIDDGDPKLAQRVVSSVAAAGIHVTFFTVGAALLDPSTNLSTVYSNMLSLGHQVAYHSYTHPPMEGLPNLASIDWELNNDISAVSTALSGHTSTYFRPPFGTEGARVRQRLAALIPGSKFVEWSVDVQDWLWALSDTPENQLTNFQSDVDKGGNLVVMHYLYESTVNYLPQFIEIAKKTGKQLMRVDQCLEDPNAPPL
;
A
#
# COMPACT_ATOMS: atom_id res chain seq x y z
N MET A 1 -8.43 79.42 -53.50
CA MET A 1 -7.24 80.16 -53.97
C MET A 1 -6.16 79.12 -54.28
N ARG A 2 -5.82 78.95 -55.58
CA ARG A 2 -4.61 78.34 -56.21
C ARG A 2 -3.97 77.08 -55.55
N LEU A 3 -3.53 76.00 -56.19
CA LEU A 3 -3.42 75.48 -57.57
C LEU A 3 -2.63 74.14 -57.41
N SER A 4 -3.03 73.05 -58.09
CA SER A 4 -2.15 72.17 -58.93
C SER A 4 -1.00 71.36 -58.26
N LEU A 5 -0.59 70.13 -58.62
CA LEU A 5 -0.89 69.14 -59.68
C LEU A 5 -0.13 67.83 -59.32
N GLY A 6 -0.61 66.68 -59.83
CA GLY A 6 0.20 65.48 -60.16
C GLY A 6 0.48 64.50 -59.01
N GLY A 7 0.39 63.19 -59.14
CA GLY A 7 0.22 62.25 -60.26
C GLY A 7 0.53 60.82 -59.74
N LEU A 8 0.02 59.80 -60.44
CA LEU A 8 0.07 58.34 -60.18
C LEU A 8 1.44 57.78 -59.70
N VAL A 9 1.58 56.63 -59.02
CA VAL A 9 1.39 55.22 -59.47
C VAL A 9 1.46 54.25 -58.27
N TRP A 10 0.80 53.09 -58.39
CA TRP A 10 0.80 51.91 -57.50
C TRP A 10 2.18 51.42 -57.01
N GLY A 11 2.23 50.99 -55.74
CA GLY A 11 3.32 50.16 -55.18
C GLY A 11 2.83 49.35 -53.98
N ALA A 12 2.94 48.02 -54.07
CA ALA A 12 2.61 47.08 -53.01
C ALA A 12 3.42 47.35 -51.72
N VAL A 13 2.77 47.36 -50.56
CA VAL A 13 3.46 47.43 -49.26
C VAL A 13 3.34 46.08 -48.57
N SER A 14 4.50 45.44 -48.45
CA SER A 14 4.77 44.24 -47.66
C SER A 14 4.65 44.53 -46.15
N CYS A 15 4.26 43.51 -45.39
CA CYS A 15 4.19 43.50 -43.93
C CYS A 15 5.52 43.98 -43.30
N ALA A 16 5.44 45.00 -42.44
CA ALA A 16 6.48 45.26 -41.46
C ALA A 16 6.14 44.49 -40.18
N THR A 17 6.83 43.38 -39.95
CA THR A 17 6.87 42.70 -38.66
C THR A 17 7.57 43.60 -37.64
N VAL A 18 6.86 43.98 -36.58
CA VAL A 18 7.44 44.62 -35.40
C VAL A 18 8.38 43.60 -34.74
N VAL A 19 9.69 43.83 -34.87
CA VAL A 19 10.71 43.08 -34.11
C VAL A 19 10.58 43.50 -32.65
N ARG A 20 10.06 42.62 -31.79
CA ARG A 20 10.05 42.80 -30.34
C ARG A 20 11.49 42.83 -29.81
N ALA A 21 11.73 43.69 -28.81
CA ALA A 21 13.04 43.89 -28.20
C ALA A 21 13.59 42.58 -27.61
N ALA A 22 14.84 42.26 -27.95
CA ALA A 22 15.60 41.21 -27.30
C ALA A 22 15.80 41.54 -25.80
N CYS A 23 15.96 40.51 -24.96
CA CYS A 23 16.42 40.69 -23.58
C CYS A 23 17.61 41.66 -23.50
N SER A 24 17.67 42.46 -22.43
CA SER A 24 18.75 43.41 -22.18
C SER A 24 19.82 42.87 -21.22
N SER A 25 19.50 41.80 -20.47
CA SER A 25 20.39 41.13 -19.52
C SER A 25 19.93 39.70 -19.25
N ASN A 26 20.82 38.87 -18.68
CA ASN A 26 20.46 37.54 -18.17
C ASN A 26 19.37 37.65 -17.10
N LEU A 27 18.45 36.69 -17.07
CA LEU A 27 17.44 36.57 -16.01
C LEU A 27 17.99 35.69 -14.89
N LEU A 28 18.15 36.27 -13.71
CA LEU A 28 18.55 35.54 -12.51
C LEU A 28 17.36 34.71 -12.00
N ILE A 29 17.49 33.38 -12.07
CA ILE A 29 16.47 32.45 -11.56
C ILE A 29 16.68 32.23 -10.08
N ASP A 30 17.89 31.82 -9.70
CA ASP A 30 18.22 31.58 -8.31
C ASP A 30 19.69 31.84 -8.00
N ASN A 31 19.94 32.51 -6.89
CA ASN A 31 21.26 32.67 -6.27
C ASN A 31 21.31 32.08 -4.86
N TYR A 32 20.21 31.44 -4.43
CA TYR A 32 19.99 30.76 -3.16
C TYR A 32 20.07 31.66 -1.93
N ALA A 33 20.09 32.99 -2.09
CA ALA A 33 20.09 33.93 -0.96
C ALA A 33 18.83 33.83 -0.09
N LYS A 34 17.72 33.34 -0.65
CA LYS A 34 16.41 33.18 0.01
C LYS A 34 16.05 31.70 0.27
N PHE A 35 17.01 30.79 0.13
CA PHE A 35 16.79 29.34 0.26
C PHE A 35 16.23 28.94 1.63
N ALA A 36 16.60 29.64 2.72
CA ALA A 36 16.06 29.39 4.06
C ALA A 36 14.54 29.60 4.17
N SER A 37 13.95 30.38 3.25
CA SER A 37 12.51 30.59 3.12
C SER A 37 11.93 29.82 1.93
N HIS A 38 12.67 28.85 1.39
CA HIS A 38 12.32 28.01 0.24
C HIS A 38 11.90 28.78 -1.02
N THR A 39 12.43 29.99 -1.21
CA THR A 39 12.13 30.81 -2.38
C THR A 39 13.40 31.17 -3.16
N ASN A 40 13.28 31.26 -4.48
CA ASN A 40 14.35 31.67 -5.38
C ASN A 40 14.40 33.20 -5.56
N SER A 41 15.26 33.68 -6.47
CA SER A 41 15.41 35.11 -6.75
C SER A 41 14.17 35.75 -7.38
N LEU A 42 13.27 34.94 -7.94
CA LEU A 42 11.98 35.36 -8.49
C LEU A 42 10.83 35.28 -7.48
N GLY A 43 11.11 34.85 -6.23
CA GLY A 43 10.10 34.72 -5.18
C GLY A 43 9.25 33.45 -5.26
N GLN A 44 9.67 32.47 -6.05
CA GLN A 44 8.97 31.21 -6.32
C GLN A 44 9.70 30.02 -5.69
N TRP A 45 9.05 28.87 -5.57
CA TRP A 45 9.56 27.75 -4.78
C TRP A 45 10.89 27.20 -5.31
N THR A 46 11.82 26.98 -4.38
CA THR A 46 13.12 26.34 -4.62
C THR A 46 13.40 25.40 -3.46
N SER A 47 13.50 24.10 -3.74
CA SER A 47 13.65 23.07 -2.71
C SER A 47 14.08 21.73 -3.32
N ASP A 48 14.24 20.72 -2.49
CA ASP A 48 14.30 19.32 -2.90
C ASP A 48 13.02 18.58 -2.45
N ASP A 49 12.94 17.30 -2.77
CA ASP A 49 11.90 16.38 -2.29
C ASP A 49 12.34 15.58 -1.05
N GLY A 50 13.42 16.01 -0.40
CA GLY A 50 14.05 15.30 0.72
C GLY A 50 14.95 14.13 0.31
N THR A 51 15.13 13.86 -0.99
CA THR A 51 16.06 12.81 -1.45
C THR A 51 17.52 13.25 -1.43
N THR A 52 17.80 14.56 -1.38
CA THR A 52 19.17 15.05 -1.16
C THR A 52 19.48 15.06 0.34
N THR A 53 20.74 14.83 0.71
CA THR A 53 21.16 14.89 2.12
C THR A 53 22.18 15.99 2.33
N SER A 54 22.22 16.57 3.54
CA SER A 54 23.10 17.71 3.84
C SER A 54 22.90 18.93 2.93
N LEU A 55 21.70 19.11 2.36
CA LEU A 55 21.36 20.25 1.52
C LEU A 55 21.47 21.55 2.30
N LYS A 56 22.36 22.43 1.86
CA LYS A 56 22.64 23.71 2.49
C LYS A 56 22.92 24.76 1.43
N ALA A 57 22.37 25.96 1.61
CA ALA A 57 22.74 27.13 0.82
C ALA A 57 23.99 27.80 1.41
N ASP A 58 25.03 27.93 0.60
CA ASP A 58 26.16 28.82 0.82
C ASP A 58 25.83 30.15 0.14
N THR A 59 25.13 31.00 0.88
CA THR A 59 24.61 32.29 0.39
C THR A 59 25.73 33.28 0.04
N ALA A 60 26.90 33.16 0.69
CA ALA A 60 28.07 33.99 0.41
C ALA A 60 28.65 33.68 -0.98
N ASN A 61 28.69 32.39 -1.36
CA ASN A 61 29.18 31.94 -2.65
C ASN A 61 28.08 31.67 -3.69
N LYS A 62 26.82 31.98 -3.36
CA LYS A 62 25.64 31.84 -4.23
C LYS A 62 25.47 30.44 -4.80
N LYS A 63 25.56 29.41 -3.95
CA LYS A 63 25.45 28.00 -4.36
C LYS A 63 24.72 27.15 -3.33
N LEU A 64 24.16 26.04 -3.79
CA LEU A 64 23.73 24.92 -2.97
C LEU A 64 24.84 23.88 -2.91
N THR A 65 25.03 23.31 -1.72
CA THR A 65 25.88 22.14 -1.49
C THR A 65 25.00 21.03 -0.95
N PHE A 66 25.13 19.82 -1.49
CA PHE A 66 24.35 18.67 -1.06
C PHE A 66 25.10 17.37 -1.32
N THR A 67 24.60 16.28 -0.76
CA THR A 67 25.03 14.92 -1.05
C THR A 67 23.91 14.19 -1.76
N SER A 68 24.15 13.75 -2.99
CA SER A 68 23.17 13.06 -3.82
C SER A 68 23.22 11.53 -3.65
N LYS A 69 22.11 10.88 -4.02
CA LYS A 69 21.95 9.47 -4.40
C LYS A 69 21.41 9.42 -5.85
N ALA A 70 21.19 8.24 -6.40
CA ALA A 70 20.80 8.07 -7.82
C ALA A 70 19.51 8.83 -8.18
N ASN A 71 18.50 8.80 -7.30
CA ASN A 71 17.21 9.47 -7.51
C ASN A 71 17.14 10.86 -6.88
N SER A 72 18.26 11.39 -6.38
CA SER A 72 18.22 12.70 -5.75
C SER A 72 17.86 13.78 -6.75
N TYR A 73 16.95 14.68 -6.40
CA TYR A 73 16.71 15.88 -7.19
C TYR A 73 16.56 17.14 -6.35
N PHE A 74 16.86 18.26 -6.99
CA PHE A 74 16.60 19.60 -6.49
C PHE A 74 15.94 20.40 -7.61
N TYR A 75 15.03 21.30 -7.26
CA TYR A 75 14.24 22.05 -8.22
C TYR A 75 14.12 23.53 -7.89
N THR A 76 13.94 24.32 -8.94
CA THR A 76 13.52 25.71 -8.84
C THR A 76 12.36 25.97 -9.82
N THR A 77 11.23 26.42 -9.28
CA THR A 77 10.03 26.76 -10.05
C THR A 77 9.93 28.25 -10.25
N PHE A 78 9.21 28.70 -11.27
CA PHE A 78 8.95 30.11 -11.48
C PHE A 78 7.68 30.36 -12.27
N ASP A 79 7.15 31.58 -12.14
CA ASP A 79 6.10 32.06 -13.03
C ASP A 79 6.56 31.94 -14.47
N CYS A 80 5.61 31.63 -15.35
CA CYS A 80 5.88 31.27 -16.71
C CYS A 80 6.83 32.24 -17.44
N VAL A 81 8.00 31.74 -17.88
CA VAL A 81 8.99 32.50 -18.66
C VAL A 81 8.80 32.21 -20.14
N LYS A 82 8.69 33.28 -20.94
CA LYS A 82 8.55 33.20 -22.40
C LYS A 82 9.91 33.31 -23.08
N ALA A 83 10.81 32.35 -22.79
CA ALA A 83 12.22 32.44 -23.16
C ALA A 83 12.47 32.70 -24.65
N LYS A 84 11.69 32.08 -25.55
CA LYS A 84 11.81 32.32 -26.99
C LYS A 84 11.34 33.74 -27.39
N THR A 85 10.21 34.20 -26.86
CA THR A 85 9.69 35.56 -27.09
C THR A 85 10.63 36.62 -26.52
N GLU A 86 11.23 36.35 -25.36
CA GLU A 86 12.12 37.25 -24.63
C GLU A 86 13.59 37.13 -25.05
N GLN A 87 13.90 36.25 -26.01
CA GLN A 87 15.23 36.05 -26.60
C GLN A 87 16.30 35.51 -25.63
N TYR A 88 15.89 34.72 -24.63
CA TYR A 88 16.79 33.86 -23.88
C TYR A 88 17.09 32.59 -24.67
N ASN A 89 18.36 32.19 -24.76
CA ASN A 89 18.78 31.04 -25.58
C ASN A 89 19.46 29.90 -24.81
N ALA A 90 19.89 30.12 -23.56
CA ALA A 90 20.53 29.09 -22.76
C ALA A 90 20.20 29.23 -21.26
N ILE A 91 20.47 28.16 -20.51
CA ILE A 91 20.52 28.13 -19.04
C ILE A 91 21.98 28.03 -18.64
N THR A 92 22.44 28.83 -17.68
CA THR A 92 23.80 28.75 -17.15
C THR A 92 23.80 28.60 -15.63
N PHE A 93 24.67 27.72 -15.14
CA PHE A 93 24.93 27.51 -13.72
C PHE A 93 26.32 26.90 -13.48
N PRO A 94 27.06 27.34 -12.45
CA PRO A 94 28.22 26.61 -11.95
C PRO A 94 27.81 25.25 -11.36
N VAL A 95 28.62 24.22 -11.56
CA VAL A 95 28.46 22.91 -10.93
C VAL A 95 29.80 22.35 -10.50
N LYS A 96 29.82 21.59 -9.41
CA LYS A 96 30.94 20.73 -9.04
C LYS A 96 30.40 19.35 -8.68
N GLY A 97 30.88 18.34 -9.38
CA GLY A 97 30.58 16.92 -9.15
C GLY A 97 31.85 16.08 -9.22
N HIS A 98 31.72 14.77 -9.09
CA HIS A 98 32.85 13.83 -9.15
C HIS A 98 33.43 13.77 -10.57
N ALA A 99 34.73 13.56 -10.71
CA ALA A 99 35.34 13.44 -12.04
C ALA A 99 34.70 12.28 -12.83
N GLY A 100 34.26 12.55 -14.06
CA GLY A 100 33.59 11.59 -14.95
C GLY A 100 32.10 11.38 -14.67
N SER A 101 31.50 12.03 -13.66
CA SER A 101 30.07 11.86 -13.36
C SER A 101 29.17 12.65 -14.31
N SER A 102 27.87 12.35 -14.25
CA SER A 102 26.80 13.01 -15.00
C SER A 102 25.57 13.28 -14.12
N PHE A 103 24.65 14.10 -14.62
CA PHE A 103 23.30 14.30 -14.07
C PHE A 103 22.34 14.72 -15.20
N ASN A 104 21.03 14.64 -14.98
CA ASN A 104 20.02 15.16 -15.89
C ASN A 104 19.58 16.55 -15.45
N LEU A 105 19.45 17.44 -16.43
CA LEU A 105 18.76 18.71 -16.28
C LEU A 105 17.37 18.56 -16.90
N GLU A 106 16.33 18.77 -16.11
CA GLU A 106 14.94 18.78 -16.54
C GLU A 106 14.47 20.23 -16.78
N LEU A 107 13.71 20.44 -17.85
CA LEU A 107 12.99 21.66 -18.17
C LEU A 107 11.49 21.37 -18.20
N GLN A 108 10.75 21.99 -17.29
CA GLN A 108 9.29 21.88 -17.25
C GLN A 108 8.65 22.99 -18.10
N THR A 109 7.87 22.60 -19.12
CA THR A 109 7.16 23.55 -19.99
C THR A 109 5.68 23.23 -20.11
N LYS A 110 4.86 24.27 -20.19
CA LYS A 110 3.40 24.20 -20.28
C LYS A 110 2.93 24.34 -21.73
N SER A 111 1.67 24.01 -22.02
CA SER A 111 1.08 24.29 -23.34
C SER A 111 0.94 25.80 -23.60
N SER A 112 0.76 26.59 -22.54
CA SER A 112 0.79 28.06 -22.53
C SER A 112 1.06 28.56 -21.10
N CYS A 113 1.39 29.84 -20.92
CA CYS A 113 1.62 30.40 -19.60
C CYS A 113 0.41 30.40 -18.65
N THR A 114 -0.80 30.24 -19.20
CA THR A 114 -2.04 30.16 -18.42
C THR A 114 -2.42 28.72 -18.08
N ALA A 115 -1.72 27.72 -18.61
CA ALA A 115 -2.00 26.32 -18.30
C ALA A 115 -1.50 25.95 -16.90
N THR A 116 -2.20 25.02 -16.25
CA THR A 116 -1.88 24.54 -14.90
C THR A 116 -0.99 23.30 -14.91
N THR A 117 -1.03 22.50 -15.98
CA THR A 117 -0.20 21.30 -16.17
C THR A 117 1.04 21.58 -17.00
N TYR A 118 2.19 21.00 -16.62
CA TYR A 118 3.43 21.04 -17.39
C TYR A 118 3.78 19.66 -17.99
N LYS A 119 4.75 19.65 -18.90
CA LYS A 119 5.47 18.47 -19.39
C LYS A 119 6.96 18.67 -19.19
N SER A 120 7.67 17.58 -18.92
CA SER A 120 9.09 17.57 -18.63
C SER A 120 9.92 17.18 -19.85
N TYR A 121 11.07 17.84 -20.02
CA TYR A 121 12.01 17.60 -21.10
C TYR A 121 13.42 17.54 -20.51
N TYR A 122 14.25 16.61 -20.95
CA TYR A 122 15.50 16.28 -20.25
C TYR A 122 16.71 16.43 -21.18
N THR A 123 17.84 16.80 -20.58
CA THR A 123 19.16 16.70 -21.22
C THR A 123 20.19 16.21 -20.22
N THR A 124 21.02 15.26 -20.63
CA THR A 124 22.07 14.72 -19.76
C THR A 124 23.34 15.57 -19.89
N ILE A 125 23.89 15.96 -18.74
CA ILE A 125 25.16 16.67 -18.63
C ILE A 125 26.17 15.68 -18.07
N SER A 126 27.16 15.32 -18.88
CA SER A 126 28.18 14.33 -18.53
C SER A 126 29.55 14.98 -18.25
N GLY A 127 30.59 14.18 -18.06
CA GLY A 127 31.98 14.65 -18.11
C GLY A 127 32.38 15.69 -17.06
N MET A 128 31.83 15.61 -15.84
CA MET A 128 32.26 16.48 -14.73
C MET A 128 33.77 16.36 -14.50
N THR A 129 34.45 17.47 -14.19
CA THR A 129 35.92 17.51 -14.07
C THR A 129 36.44 17.20 -12.67
N GLY A 130 35.59 17.14 -11.65
CA GLY A 130 36.01 17.13 -10.24
C GLY A 130 36.22 18.53 -9.65
N ALA A 131 36.34 19.56 -10.50
CA ALA A 131 36.43 20.98 -10.11
C ALA A 131 35.14 21.73 -10.44
N THR A 132 34.96 22.93 -9.87
CA THR A 132 33.84 23.80 -10.22
C THR A 132 33.97 24.26 -11.68
N GLN A 133 32.94 24.01 -12.48
CA GLN A 133 32.85 24.40 -13.89
C GLN A 133 31.51 25.05 -14.17
N THR A 134 31.47 26.04 -15.06
CA THR A 134 30.19 26.64 -15.49
C THR A 134 29.63 25.88 -16.66
N ILE A 135 28.41 25.37 -16.50
CA ILE A 135 27.68 24.67 -17.56
C ILE A 135 26.74 25.67 -18.23
N THR A 136 26.70 25.63 -19.56
CA THR A 136 25.75 26.39 -20.38
C THR A 136 24.99 25.41 -21.26
N VAL A 137 23.70 25.27 -21.00
CA VAL A 137 22.80 24.38 -21.74
C VAL A 137 21.96 25.22 -22.69
N GLN A 138 22.15 25.03 -24.00
CA GLN A 138 21.29 25.68 -24.99
C GLN A 138 19.85 25.18 -24.84
N LEU A 139 18.86 26.08 -24.88
CA LEU A 139 17.45 25.70 -24.76
C LEU A 139 16.99 24.78 -25.90
N SER A 140 17.69 24.80 -27.04
CA SER A 140 17.49 23.86 -28.14
C SER A 140 17.82 22.41 -27.80
N ALA A 141 18.53 22.14 -26.69
CA ALA A 141 18.79 20.78 -26.21
C ALA A 141 17.50 20.07 -25.72
N PHE A 142 16.46 20.84 -25.38
CA PHE A 142 15.17 20.32 -24.91
C PHE A 142 14.18 20.17 -26.08
N SER A 143 14.42 19.17 -26.93
CA SER A 143 13.60 18.95 -28.14
C SER A 143 12.11 18.76 -27.79
N GLY A 144 11.24 19.53 -28.44
CA GLY A 144 9.79 19.50 -28.24
C GLY A 144 9.27 20.37 -27.08
N ALA A 145 10.15 20.96 -26.28
CA ALA A 145 9.75 21.85 -25.18
C ALA A 145 9.11 23.15 -25.70
N ASN A 146 8.07 23.61 -25.02
CA ASN A 146 7.49 24.92 -25.32
C ASN A 146 8.31 26.02 -24.63
N LEU A 147 9.31 26.54 -25.35
CA LEU A 147 10.22 27.58 -24.85
C LEU A 147 9.54 28.94 -24.63
N ASP A 148 8.26 29.10 -24.99
CA ASP A 148 7.44 30.26 -24.62
C ASP A 148 6.56 30.02 -23.40
N ALA A 149 6.73 28.88 -22.72
CA ALA A 149 5.98 28.57 -21.51
C ALA A 149 6.76 27.73 -20.50
N ILE A 150 7.97 28.14 -20.13
CA ILE A 150 8.81 27.43 -19.16
C ILE A 150 8.38 27.78 -17.72
N SER A 151 8.24 26.79 -16.84
CA SER A 151 7.79 27.00 -15.45
C SER A 151 8.67 26.38 -14.37
N GLY A 152 9.71 25.63 -14.73
CA GLY A 152 10.63 25.05 -13.75
C GLY A 152 11.88 24.43 -14.36
N ILE A 153 12.92 24.31 -13.54
CA ILE A 153 14.20 23.65 -13.84
C ILE A 153 14.55 22.71 -12.69
N LEU A 154 14.96 21.48 -13.00
CA LEU A 154 15.34 20.48 -12.00
C LEU A 154 16.70 19.87 -12.36
N TRP A 155 17.47 19.55 -11.33
CA TRP A 155 18.72 18.79 -11.42
C TRP A 155 18.51 17.46 -10.73
N GLU A 156 18.63 16.37 -11.46
CA GLU A 156 18.27 15.04 -10.99
C GLU A 156 19.16 13.95 -11.58
N SER A 157 18.89 12.68 -11.25
CA SER A 157 19.57 11.52 -11.86
C SER A 157 21.10 11.59 -11.80
N PHE A 158 21.64 12.03 -10.66
CA PHE A 158 23.08 12.16 -10.46
C PHE A 158 23.75 10.78 -10.50
N SER A 159 24.70 10.59 -11.42
CA SER A 159 25.29 9.27 -11.70
C SER A 159 26.23 8.74 -10.60
N VAL A 160 26.59 9.58 -9.64
CA VAL A 160 27.48 9.24 -8.52
C VAL A 160 26.86 9.75 -7.23
N LYS A 161 26.74 8.85 -6.25
CA LYS A 161 26.40 9.18 -4.86
C LYS A 161 27.57 9.93 -4.22
N GLY A 162 27.32 11.12 -3.69
CA GLY A 162 28.36 11.89 -3.00
C GLY A 162 28.10 13.39 -3.05
N ALA A 163 29.10 14.19 -2.67
CA ALA A 163 28.99 15.64 -2.63
C ALA A 163 28.85 16.27 -4.03
N TRP A 164 27.91 17.20 -4.15
CA TRP A 164 27.66 18.03 -5.32
C TRP A 164 27.46 19.49 -4.90
N GLU A 165 27.78 20.39 -5.82
CA GLU A 165 27.50 21.82 -5.68
C GLU A 165 26.80 22.33 -6.94
N ILE A 166 25.70 23.08 -6.80
CA ILE A 166 25.03 23.78 -7.90
C ILE A 166 24.99 25.27 -7.56
N GLY A 167 25.59 26.09 -8.42
CA GLY A 167 25.70 27.53 -8.26
C GLY A 167 24.51 28.29 -8.85
N GLN A 168 24.62 29.62 -8.80
CA GLN A 168 23.62 30.55 -9.32
C GLN A 168 23.16 30.18 -10.73
N THR A 169 21.83 30.09 -10.91
CA THR A 169 21.19 29.70 -12.17
C THR A 169 20.58 30.91 -12.88
N ASN A 170 20.83 31.04 -14.18
CA ASN A 170 20.30 32.13 -15.00
C ASN A 170 19.81 31.63 -16.36
N PHE A 171 18.79 32.29 -16.93
CA PHE A 171 18.61 32.29 -18.38
C PHE A 171 19.56 33.31 -19.01
N VAL A 172 20.23 32.90 -20.09
CA VAL A 172 21.24 33.68 -20.80
C VAL A 172 20.59 34.42 -21.95
N CYS A 173 20.85 35.72 -22.03
CA CYS A 173 20.37 36.56 -23.09
C CYS A 173 21.20 36.37 -24.37
N ALA A 174 20.53 36.17 -25.52
CA ALA A 174 21.21 35.87 -26.78
C ALA A 174 22.18 36.97 -27.28
N GLY A 175 22.06 38.21 -26.79
CA GLY A 175 22.94 39.35 -27.11
C GLY A 175 24.01 39.69 -26.07
N GLY A 176 24.10 38.94 -24.97
CA GLY A 176 25.04 39.21 -23.88
C GLY A 176 26.44 38.65 -24.13
N ALA A 177 27.43 39.52 -24.32
CA ALA A 177 28.84 39.14 -24.37
C ALA A 177 29.32 38.63 -22.99
N GLY A 178 29.71 37.35 -22.91
CA GLY A 178 30.57 36.85 -21.83
C GLY A 178 30.24 35.46 -21.30
N SER A 179 30.82 34.42 -21.90
CA SER A 179 31.68 33.43 -21.22
C SER A 179 32.00 32.25 -22.14
N SER A 180 33.28 31.89 -22.17
CA SER A 180 33.89 30.83 -22.97
C SER A 180 33.29 29.45 -22.68
N SER A 181 32.83 28.77 -23.73
CA SER A 181 32.29 27.41 -23.69
C SER A 181 33.39 26.35 -23.63
N SER A 182 33.45 25.56 -22.56
CA SER A 182 33.99 24.20 -22.61
C SER A 182 32.85 23.26 -23.01
N SER A 183 32.85 22.82 -24.27
CA SER A 183 31.86 21.88 -24.81
C SER A 183 32.10 20.48 -24.27
N ILE A 184 31.15 19.97 -23.49
CA ILE A 184 31.07 18.56 -23.11
C ILE A 184 29.98 17.90 -23.95
N PRO A 185 30.14 16.64 -24.40
CA PRO A 185 29.12 15.93 -25.17
C PRO A 185 27.77 15.87 -24.43
N ILE A 186 26.74 16.39 -25.11
CA ILE A 186 25.33 16.30 -24.74
C ILE A 186 24.72 15.17 -25.58
N SER A 187 24.09 14.19 -24.94
CA SER A 187 23.27 13.18 -25.61
C SER A 187 21.80 13.41 -25.26
N SER A 188 20.96 13.59 -26.29
CA SER A 188 19.51 13.81 -26.17
C SER A 188 18.73 12.53 -26.44
N THR A 189 17.90 12.08 -25.50
CA THR A 189 16.98 10.95 -25.72
C THR A 189 15.54 11.46 -25.66
N ILE A 190 14.74 11.19 -26.70
CA ILE A 190 13.33 11.60 -26.78
C ILE A 190 12.46 10.49 -26.17
N SER A 191 11.67 10.80 -25.13
CA SER A 191 10.56 9.97 -24.67
C SER A 191 9.28 10.78 -24.74
N THR A 192 8.39 10.42 -25.67
CA THR A 192 7.05 11.01 -25.80
C THR A 192 6.04 10.12 -25.09
N LYS A 193 5.51 10.54 -23.93
CA LYS A 193 4.20 10.07 -23.44
C LYS A 193 3.14 11.13 -23.76
N GLY A 194 2.21 10.76 -24.66
CA GLY A 194 1.04 11.54 -25.01
C GLY A 194 -0.04 10.61 -25.55
N ALA A 195 -1.19 10.58 -24.86
CA ALA A 195 -2.37 9.84 -25.24
C ALA A 195 -2.89 10.28 -26.62
N VAL A 196 -3.15 9.32 -27.51
CA VAL A 196 -3.97 9.52 -28.70
C VAL A 196 -5.04 8.44 -28.74
N VAL A 197 -6.28 8.89 -28.53
CA VAL A 197 -7.51 8.21 -28.94
C VAL A 197 -7.52 8.15 -30.47
N THR A 198 -7.60 6.94 -31.03
CA THR A 198 -7.97 6.73 -32.43
C THR A 198 -9.20 5.84 -32.48
N SER A 199 -10.33 6.45 -32.85
CA SER A 199 -11.54 5.76 -33.27
C SER A 199 -11.32 5.14 -34.65
N SER A 200 -11.52 3.83 -34.75
CA SER A 200 -11.69 3.16 -36.04
C SER A 200 -12.95 2.31 -35.99
N SER A 201 -13.94 2.73 -36.77
CA SER A 201 -15.18 2.00 -37.04
C SER A 201 -14.88 0.83 -37.97
N SER A 202 -15.17 -0.39 -37.53
CA SER A 202 -15.35 -1.52 -38.44
C SER A 202 -16.60 -2.30 -38.03
N THR A 203 -17.58 -2.24 -38.93
CA THR A 203 -18.82 -3.03 -38.92
C THR A 203 -18.51 -4.45 -39.38
N VAL A 204 -18.75 -5.44 -38.52
CA VAL A 204 -18.94 -6.83 -38.96
C VAL A 204 -20.14 -7.41 -38.22
N SER A 205 -21.17 -7.71 -38.99
CA SER A 205 -22.36 -8.47 -38.60
C SER A 205 -21.97 -9.90 -38.23
N ASN A 206 -22.56 -10.46 -37.17
CA ASN A 206 -23.09 -11.82 -37.23
C ASN A 206 -24.13 -12.08 -36.15
N THR A 207 -25.33 -12.34 -36.64
CA THR A 207 -26.42 -13.09 -36.02
C THR A 207 -25.98 -14.48 -35.56
N LEU A 208 -26.41 -14.90 -34.37
CA LEU A 208 -27.07 -16.20 -34.17
C LEU A 208 -27.58 -16.33 -32.73
N ALA A 209 -28.90 -16.42 -32.63
CA ALA A 209 -29.63 -16.81 -31.45
C ALA A 209 -29.60 -18.34 -31.30
N THR A 210 -29.46 -18.85 -30.08
CA THR A 210 -30.12 -20.10 -29.69
C THR A 210 -30.34 -20.17 -28.18
N THR A 211 -31.47 -20.77 -27.87
CA THR A 211 -32.25 -20.81 -26.63
C THR A 211 -32.04 -22.08 -25.80
N LEU A 212 -32.52 -22.04 -24.54
CA LEU A 212 -32.86 -23.14 -23.60
C LEU A 212 -31.68 -23.72 -22.78
N SER A 213 -31.79 -24.10 -21.51
CA SER A 213 -32.93 -24.21 -20.59
C SER A 213 -32.45 -24.24 -19.13
N THR A 214 -33.34 -23.82 -18.25
CA THR A 214 -33.30 -23.67 -16.79
C THR A 214 -33.14 -24.97 -16.00
N VAL A 215 -32.29 -24.97 -14.96
CA VAL A 215 -32.45 -25.78 -13.74
C VAL A 215 -32.02 -24.94 -12.53
N THR A 216 -32.96 -24.68 -11.63
CA THR A 216 -32.81 -23.88 -10.40
C THR A 216 -32.73 -24.80 -9.18
N PRO A 217 -31.80 -24.56 -8.23
CA PRO A 217 -32.01 -24.87 -6.82
C PRO A 217 -32.09 -23.57 -6.00
N SER A 218 -33.16 -23.45 -5.21
CA SER A 218 -33.40 -22.30 -4.33
C SER A 218 -32.50 -22.33 -3.10
N VAL A 219 -31.67 -21.30 -2.94
CA VAL A 219 -31.05 -20.92 -1.66
C VAL A 219 -31.45 -19.47 -1.38
N THR A 220 -32.24 -19.27 -0.32
CA THR A 220 -32.66 -17.97 0.19
C THR A 220 -31.48 -17.26 0.87
N SER A 221 -30.73 -16.49 0.09
CA SER A 221 -29.80 -15.47 0.60
C SER A 221 -30.52 -14.13 0.72
N LYS A 222 -30.51 -13.53 1.91
CA LYS A 222 -30.96 -12.16 2.12
C LYS A 222 -29.86 -11.24 1.61
N VAL A 223 -30.06 -10.73 0.40
CA VAL A 223 -29.14 -9.89 -0.36
C VAL A 223 -29.15 -8.45 0.19
N LEU A 224 -27.98 -7.92 0.53
CA LEU A 224 -27.72 -6.48 0.66
C LEU A 224 -26.88 -6.08 -0.57
N THR A 225 -27.57 -5.69 -1.63
CA THR A 225 -26.96 -5.10 -2.84
C THR A 225 -26.71 -3.62 -2.61
N SER A 226 -25.45 -3.18 -2.67
CA SER A 226 -25.08 -1.77 -2.79
C SER A 226 -24.46 -1.50 -4.17
N SER A 227 -25.31 -1.32 -5.17
CA SER A 227 -24.96 -0.68 -6.44
C SER A 227 -25.22 0.83 -6.29
N VAL A 228 -24.17 1.65 -6.17
CA VAL A 228 -24.32 3.11 -6.13
C VAL A 228 -24.19 3.68 -7.54
N SER A 229 -25.34 3.84 -8.19
CA SER A 229 -25.55 4.90 -9.18
C SER A 229 -27.05 5.18 -9.35
N ALA A 230 -27.41 6.40 -8.92
CA ALA A 230 -28.56 7.24 -9.26
C ALA A 230 -30.01 6.85 -8.86
N SER A 231 -30.60 7.79 -8.09
CA SER A 231 -32.03 8.08 -7.88
C SER A 231 -32.84 7.16 -6.97
N ALA A 232 -32.80 7.44 -5.66
CA ALA A 232 -33.79 6.95 -4.72
C ALA A 232 -35.18 7.59 -5.00
N PRO A 233 -36.29 6.83 -4.88
CA PRO A 233 -37.64 7.37 -5.02
C PRO A 233 -37.95 8.38 -3.90
N ALA A 234 -38.82 9.36 -4.18
CA ALA A 234 -39.29 10.32 -3.20
C ALA A 234 -40.06 9.61 -2.07
N GLY A 235 -39.50 9.60 -0.84
CA GLY A 235 -40.26 9.16 0.33
C GLY A 235 -39.54 8.61 1.56
N ALA A 236 -38.21 8.72 1.70
CA ALA A 236 -37.49 8.76 2.99
C ALA A 236 -35.99 8.86 2.69
N CYS A 237 -35.37 10.00 2.97
CA CYS A 237 -33.92 10.08 2.96
C CYS A 237 -33.36 9.07 3.97
N THR A 238 -32.30 8.34 3.60
CA THR A 238 -31.52 7.49 4.51
C THR A 238 -30.13 8.08 4.64
N ASN A 239 -29.57 8.11 5.85
CA ASN A 239 -28.20 8.61 6.05
C ASN A 239 -27.23 7.84 5.15
N LEU A 240 -26.32 8.55 4.50
CA LEU A 240 -25.31 7.95 3.63
C LEU A 240 -23.98 7.86 4.37
N LEU A 241 -23.51 6.64 4.57
CA LEU A 241 -22.22 6.37 5.21
C LEU A 241 -21.08 6.97 4.36
N ILE A 242 -20.23 7.76 4.99
CA ILE A 242 -18.99 8.28 4.41
C ILE A 242 -17.85 7.36 4.81
N ASP A 243 -17.69 7.16 6.12
CA ASP A 243 -16.69 6.26 6.67
C ASP A 243 -17.20 5.64 7.97
N ASP A 244 -16.97 4.34 8.13
CA ASP A 244 -17.27 3.59 9.36
C ASP A 244 -16.00 3.28 10.16
N PHE A 245 -14.82 3.62 9.62
CA PHE A 245 -13.53 3.30 10.20
C PHE A 245 -13.43 1.83 10.62
N ALA A 246 -13.99 0.89 9.84
CA ALA A 246 -13.97 -0.53 10.22
C ALA A 246 -12.61 -1.21 10.05
N SER A 247 -11.68 -0.60 9.30
CA SER A 247 -10.35 -1.18 9.04
C SER A 247 -9.26 -0.10 9.00
N GLN A 248 -8.13 -0.37 9.67
CA GLN A 248 -6.90 0.42 9.60
C GLN A 248 -6.34 0.45 8.18
N SER A 249 -6.23 -0.71 7.53
CA SER A 249 -5.65 -0.84 6.19
C SER A 249 -6.43 -0.09 5.13
N ARG A 250 -7.74 0.13 5.33
CA ARG A 250 -8.50 0.99 4.44
C ARG A 250 -7.93 2.39 4.36
N LEU A 251 -7.49 2.97 5.49
CA LEU A 251 -6.94 4.32 5.55
C LEU A 251 -5.44 4.39 5.26
N THR A 252 -4.68 3.33 5.54
CA THR A 252 -3.20 3.40 5.52
C THR A 252 -2.55 2.56 4.41
N PHE A 253 -3.30 1.68 3.77
CA PHE A 253 -2.84 0.88 2.64
C PHE A 253 -3.63 1.20 1.37
N LEU A 254 -4.97 1.16 1.45
CA LEU A 254 -5.85 1.48 0.31
C LEU A 254 -6.11 2.98 0.14
N PHE A 255 -5.97 3.74 1.23
CA PHE A 255 -6.32 5.17 1.30
C PHE A 255 -7.77 5.47 0.91
N TYR A 256 -8.71 4.62 1.31
CA TYR A 256 -10.14 4.72 1.00
C TYR A 256 -11.04 4.85 2.23
N ASN A 257 -12.22 5.46 2.06
CA ASN A 257 -13.33 5.40 3.01
C ASN A 257 -14.35 4.30 2.63
N ALA A 258 -15.47 4.23 3.34
CA ALA A 258 -16.53 3.24 3.07
C ALA A 258 -17.24 3.44 1.71
N MET A 259 -17.08 4.60 1.08
CA MET A 259 -17.57 4.91 -0.28
C MET A 259 -16.56 4.54 -1.38
N LEU A 260 -15.43 3.90 -1.04
CA LEU A 260 -14.29 3.67 -1.94
C LEU A 260 -13.76 4.98 -2.54
N GLN A 261 -13.77 6.06 -1.76
CA GLN A 261 -13.22 7.36 -2.14
C GLN A 261 -11.97 7.67 -1.31
N PRO A 262 -11.00 8.46 -1.83
CA PRO A 262 -9.78 8.74 -1.11
C PRO A 262 -10.00 9.30 0.30
N SER A 263 -9.29 8.76 1.28
CA SER A 263 -9.44 9.08 2.70
C SER A 263 -8.14 8.77 3.43
N SER A 264 -7.44 9.81 3.91
CA SER A 264 -6.13 9.69 4.55
C SER A 264 -5.66 11.02 5.16
N ASP A 265 -4.48 11.02 5.76
CA ASP A 265 -3.60 12.18 5.83
C ASP A 265 -2.55 12.14 4.70
N ASP A 266 -1.66 13.12 4.68
CA ASP A 266 -0.47 13.19 3.82
C ASP A 266 0.83 12.82 4.56
N GLY A 267 0.72 12.04 5.64
CA GLY A 267 1.83 11.74 6.56
C GLY A 267 2.20 12.92 7.47
N SER A 268 1.42 14.00 7.47
CA SER A 268 1.63 15.13 8.39
C SER A 268 1.19 14.81 9.81
N MET A 269 0.31 13.83 10.07
CA MET A 269 -0.07 13.48 11.44
C MET A 269 1.11 12.85 12.19
N SER A 270 1.21 13.10 13.49
CA SER A 270 2.27 12.57 14.34
C SER A 270 2.15 11.05 14.48
N PRO A 271 3.26 10.30 14.39
CA PRO A 271 3.26 8.88 14.69
C PRO A 271 2.77 8.60 16.11
N VAL A 272 2.19 7.42 16.27
CA VAL A 272 1.77 6.91 17.57
C VAL A 272 2.98 6.34 18.29
N ALA A 273 3.30 6.87 19.47
CA ALA A 273 4.39 6.34 20.28
C ALA A 273 4.12 4.86 20.64
N GLU A 274 5.18 4.05 20.66
CA GLU A 274 5.18 2.65 21.14
C GLU A 274 4.44 1.61 20.27
N ARG A 275 3.99 1.98 19.05
CA ARG A 275 3.55 1.01 18.04
C ARG A 275 4.75 0.58 17.18
N VAL A 276 5.05 -0.72 17.14
CA VAL A 276 6.30 -1.26 16.57
C VAL A 276 6.12 -1.65 15.09
N ASP A 277 4.89 -1.99 14.71
CA ASP A 277 4.46 -2.52 13.41
C ASP A 277 4.16 -1.44 12.36
N THR A 278 3.76 -0.24 12.78
CA THR A 278 3.44 0.81 11.81
C THR A 278 3.82 2.19 12.33
N ALA A 279 4.69 2.90 11.61
CA ALA A 279 4.85 4.35 11.70
C ALA A 279 3.60 5.09 11.19
N THR A 280 2.41 4.56 11.47
CA THR A 280 1.13 5.11 11.01
C THR A 280 0.80 6.35 11.81
N SER A 281 0.39 7.34 11.05
CA SER A 281 0.01 8.67 11.48
C SER A 281 -1.42 8.71 12.04
N VAL A 282 -2.19 7.61 11.93
CA VAL A 282 -3.57 7.46 12.43
C VAL A 282 -3.85 6.06 13.03
N ILE A 283 -4.79 5.95 13.98
CA ILE A 283 -5.20 4.67 14.59
C ILE A 283 -6.67 4.38 14.34
N VAL A 284 -6.97 3.17 13.86
CA VAL A 284 -8.34 2.66 13.79
C VAL A 284 -8.56 1.57 14.84
N ALA A 285 -9.57 1.74 15.71
CA ALA A 285 -9.99 0.73 16.66
C ALA A 285 -11.49 0.85 16.96
N ASN A 286 -12.22 -0.27 16.97
CA ASN A 286 -13.66 -0.32 17.29
C ASN A 286 -14.48 0.72 16.51
N ASN A 287 -14.28 0.83 15.18
CA ASN A 287 -14.96 1.81 14.33
C ASN A 287 -14.66 3.28 14.66
N HIS A 288 -13.50 3.54 15.27
CA HIS A 288 -13.06 4.90 15.59
C HIS A 288 -11.67 5.17 15.04
N LEU A 289 -11.50 6.36 14.47
CA LEU A 289 -10.25 6.91 13.98
C LEU A 289 -9.67 7.89 15.01
N THR A 290 -8.48 7.62 15.54
CA THR A 290 -7.75 8.56 16.39
C THR A 290 -6.67 9.27 15.58
N LEU A 291 -6.71 10.61 15.65
CA LEU A 291 -5.81 11.53 14.96
C LEU A 291 -4.96 12.28 15.99
N THR A 292 -3.65 12.34 15.74
CA THR A 292 -2.71 13.10 16.55
C THR A 292 -1.97 14.09 15.65
N SER A 293 -2.31 15.38 15.74
CA SER A 293 -1.63 16.41 14.96
C SER A 293 -0.19 16.64 15.44
N ARG A 294 0.67 17.11 14.54
CA ARG A 294 1.92 17.78 14.89
C ARG A 294 1.64 19.03 15.72
N THR A 295 2.63 19.39 16.54
CA THR A 295 2.59 20.55 17.42
C THR A 295 2.65 21.88 16.68
N ASP A 296 3.11 21.89 15.42
CA ASP A 296 3.17 23.07 14.56
C ASP A 296 1.83 23.40 13.86
N GLY A 297 0.81 22.55 14.02
CA GLY A 297 -0.52 22.73 13.44
C GLY A 297 -0.60 22.47 11.93
N SER A 298 0.45 21.91 11.32
CA SER A 298 0.50 21.62 9.88
C SER A 298 -0.30 20.38 9.47
N SER A 299 -0.78 19.58 10.43
CA SER A 299 -1.44 18.32 10.11
C SER A 299 -2.88 18.48 9.67
N TYR A 300 -3.31 17.62 8.74
CA TYR A 300 -4.71 17.45 8.38
C TYR A 300 -5.04 15.99 8.07
N TRP A 301 -6.33 15.69 8.13
CA TRP A 301 -6.90 14.43 7.64
C TRP A 301 -8.13 14.76 6.81
N TYR A 302 -8.34 14.07 5.70
CA TYR A 302 -9.44 14.32 4.79
C TYR A 302 -10.17 13.03 4.40
N THR A 303 -11.40 13.19 3.94
CA THR A 303 -12.15 12.13 3.28
C THR A 303 -12.97 12.69 2.13
N MET A 304 -12.95 12.00 0.98
CA MET A 304 -13.61 12.42 -0.26
C MET A 304 -15.00 11.78 -0.44
N PHE A 305 -15.84 12.41 -1.26
CA PHE A 305 -17.22 11.98 -1.52
C PHE A 305 -17.49 11.58 -2.98
N GLY A 306 -16.56 11.85 -3.89
CA GLY A 306 -16.73 11.52 -5.32
C GLY A 306 -17.74 12.40 -6.07
N CYS A 307 -17.77 13.70 -5.78
CA CYS A 307 -18.74 14.67 -6.32
C CYS A 307 -20.20 14.35 -5.95
N LEU A 308 -20.51 14.43 -4.65
CA LEU A 308 -21.82 14.11 -4.13
C LEU A 308 -22.81 15.28 -4.31
N LYS A 309 -23.98 14.96 -4.86
CA LYS A 309 -25.18 15.81 -4.81
C LYS A 309 -25.94 15.62 -3.50
N ALA A 310 -25.87 16.61 -2.62
CA ALA A 310 -26.57 16.65 -1.35
C ALA A 310 -27.82 17.56 -1.35
N THR A 311 -27.99 18.44 -2.34
CA THR A 311 -29.11 19.39 -2.40
C THR A 311 -30.46 18.67 -2.32
N ASN A 312 -31.30 19.12 -1.39
CA ASN A 312 -32.63 18.54 -1.07
C ASN A 312 -32.60 17.07 -0.61
N VAL A 313 -31.43 16.53 -0.27
CA VAL A 313 -31.27 15.17 0.27
C VAL A 313 -30.71 15.23 1.70
N TYR A 314 -29.54 15.86 1.88
CA TYR A 314 -28.82 15.89 3.16
C TYR A 314 -28.66 17.31 3.69
N GLY A 315 -28.81 17.52 5.00
CA GLY A 315 -28.61 18.82 5.63
C GLY A 315 -27.19 19.08 6.14
N GLY A 316 -26.36 18.03 6.21
CA GLY A 316 -24.98 18.14 6.63
C GLY A 316 -24.33 16.77 6.85
N ILE A 317 -23.16 16.80 7.49
CA ILE A 317 -22.40 15.62 7.90
C ILE A 317 -22.46 15.48 9.43
N GLY A 318 -22.59 14.25 9.93
CA GLY A 318 -22.61 13.96 11.36
C GLY A 318 -21.64 12.85 11.73
N MET A 319 -21.02 12.97 12.90
CA MET A 319 -20.14 11.96 13.49
C MET A 319 -20.05 12.12 15.00
N THR A 320 -19.60 11.08 15.70
CA THR A 320 -19.19 11.24 17.10
C THR A 320 -17.74 11.71 17.18
N ILE A 321 -17.43 12.53 18.18
CA ILE A 321 -16.07 12.98 18.45
C ILE A 321 -15.83 12.87 19.96
N LYS A 322 -14.70 12.26 20.33
CA LYS A 322 -14.15 12.31 21.68
C LYS A 322 -12.88 13.14 21.64
N ALA A 323 -12.85 14.22 22.43
CA ALA A 323 -11.69 15.09 22.52
C ALA A 323 -11.58 15.71 23.92
N ALA A 324 -10.36 16.01 24.36
CA ALA A 324 -10.11 16.62 25.66
C ALA A 324 -10.75 18.02 25.79
N LYS A 325 -10.94 18.48 27.03
CA LYS A 325 -11.46 19.83 27.27
C LYS A 325 -10.56 20.89 26.63
N GLY A 326 -11.19 21.83 25.93
CA GLY A 326 -10.53 22.95 25.25
C GLY A 326 -9.83 22.58 23.94
N THR A 327 -10.06 21.39 23.38
CA THR A 327 -9.63 21.07 22.01
C THR A 327 -10.33 21.99 20.99
N THR A 328 -9.63 22.31 19.92
CA THR A 328 -10.10 23.10 18.77
C THR A 328 -9.63 22.43 17.49
N LEU A 329 -10.39 22.61 16.41
CA LEU A 329 -10.03 22.12 15.08
C LEU A 329 -10.73 22.96 14.00
N GLY A 330 -10.13 23.02 12.81
CA GLY A 330 -10.71 23.54 11.58
C GLY A 330 -11.43 22.46 10.81
N ILE A 331 -12.50 22.86 10.10
CA ILE A 331 -13.30 22.02 9.23
C ILE A 331 -13.38 22.73 7.89
N GLU A 332 -12.85 22.11 6.84
CA GLU A 332 -12.90 22.60 5.47
C GLU A 332 -13.85 21.71 4.65
N LEU A 333 -14.83 22.31 3.98
CA LEU A 333 -15.62 21.63 2.95
C LEU A 333 -15.17 22.09 1.56
N GLN A 334 -14.98 21.12 0.67
CA GLN A 334 -14.56 21.38 -0.70
C GLN A 334 -15.70 21.08 -1.68
N THR A 335 -15.87 21.95 -2.69
CA THR A 335 -16.86 21.78 -3.76
C THR A 335 -16.31 22.16 -5.12
N SER A 336 -16.73 21.49 -6.18
CA SER A 336 -16.29 21.77 -7.55
C SER A 336 -17.39 21.50 -8.57
N LYS A 337 -17.87 22.53 -9.26
CA LYS A 337 -18.87 22.41 -10.33
C LYS A 337 -18.46 21.46 -11.46
N ALA A 338 -17.16 21.29 -11.67
CA ALA A 338 -16.61 20.39 -12.68
C ALA A 338 -16.44 18.95 -12.16
N CYS A 339 -16.78 18.70 -10.89
CA CYS A 339 -16.55 17.43 -10.21
C CYS A 339 -15.09 16.98 -10.19
N ASP A 340 -14.14 17.92 -10.22
CA ASP A 340 -12.71 17.64 -10.08
C ASP A 340 -12.17 18.07 -8.71
N SER A 341 -11.09 17.43 -8.28
CA SER A 341 -10.37 17.74 -7.04
C SER A 341 -9.12 18.60 -7.27
N GLY A 342 -8.90 19.08 -8.50
CA GLY A 342 -7.66 19.79 -8.85
C GLY A 342 -7.65 21.26 -8.42
N ASN A 343 -8.82 21.89 -8.41
CA ASN A 343 -8.98 23.27 -7.92
C ASN A 343 -10.38 23.51 -7.33
N PRO A 344 -10.74 22.81 -6.25
CA PRO A 344 -12.04 22.98 -5.63
C PRO A 344 -12.14 24.34 -4.93
N THR A 345 -13.36 24.82 -4.75
CA THR A 345 -13.65 25.91 -3.83
C THR A 345 -13.58 25.38 -2.41
N LEU A 346 -12.70 25.97 -1.60
CA LEU A 346 -12.46 25.62 -0.20
C LEU A 346 -13.26 26.57 0.70
N ILE A 347 -13.95 26.02 1.69
CA ILE A 347 -14.74 26.81 2.64
C ILE A 347 -14.46 26.30 4.05
N ASP A 348 -13.72 27.11 4.81
CA ASP A 348 -13.31 26.82 6.18
C ASP A 348 -14.26 27.38 7.23
N VAL A 349 -14.47 26.61 8.28
CA VAL A 349 -15.04 27.06 9.56
C VAL A 349 -14.28 26.45 10.71
N SER A 350 -14.31 27.09 11.88
CA SER A 350 -13.77 26.50 13.10
C SER A 350 -14.80 25.65 13.83
N SER A 351 -14.35 24.74 14.69
CA SER A 351 -15.22 24.04 15.63
C SER A 351 -16.05 25.00 16.51
N ALA A 352 -15.52 26.21 16.79
CA ALA A 352 -16.25 27.23 17.53
C ALA A 352 -17.40 27.85 16.71
N ASP A 353 -17.23 28.05 15.39
CA ASP A 353 -18.28 28.55 14.49
C ASP A 353 -19.45 27.56 14.35
N LEU A 354 -19.14 26.27 14.49
CA LEU A 354 -20.12 25.17 14.58
C LEU A 354 -20.74 25.03 15.98
N GLY A 355 -20.30 25.79 16.97
CA GLY A 355 -20.78 25.73 18.36
C GLY A 355 -20.31 24.49 19.12
N TRP A 356 -19.26 23.82 18.66
CA TRP A 356 -18.74 22.62 19.31
C TRP A 356 -17.97 22.97 20.57
N SER A 357 -18.15 22.16 21.60
CA SER A 357 -17.34 22.19 22.81
C SER A 357 -17.04 20.77 23.25
N PHE A 358 -15.82 20.56 23.75
CA PHE A 358 -15.33 19.25 24.17
C PHE A 358 -15.07 19.23 25.67
N ASP A 359 -15.37 18.11 26.32
CA ASP A 359 -15.21 17.92 27.77
C ASP A 359 -14.47 16.61 28.13
N GLY A 360 -13.96 15.89 27.14
CA GLY A 360 -13.32 14.57 27.31
C GLY A 360 -14.25 13.39 27.04
N THR A 361 -15.56 13.61 26.94
CA THR A 361 -16.54 12.55 26.62
C THR A 361 -16.81 12.50 25.11
N GLU A 362 -17.18 11.31 24.63
CA GLU A 362 -17.62 11.14 23.25
C GLU A 362 -19.05 11.70 23.09
N LYS A 363 -19.24 12.57 22.10
CA LYS A 363 -20.55 13.16 21.79
C LYS A 363 -20.79 13.20 20.29
N PHE A 364 -22.04 13.28 19.90
CA PHE A 364 -22.42 13.47 18.51
C PHE A 364 -22.34 14.96 18.12
N TYR A 365 -21.66 15.23 17.01
CA TYR A 365 -21.47 16.56 16.44
C TYR A 365 -21.97 16.59 14.99
N THR A 366 -22.37 17.77 14.54
CA THR A 366 -22.86 17.99 13.16
C THR A 366 -22.09 19.12 12.50
N ILE A 367 -21.90 18.98 11.18
CA ILE A 367 -21.37 19.94 10.24
C ILE A 367 -22.55 20.32 9.31
N PRO A 368 -23.40 21.29 9.68
CA PRO A 368 -24.55 21.69 8.86
C PRO A 368 -24.07 22.50 7.66
N PHE A 369 -24.55 22.17 6.45
CA PHE A 369 -24.14 22.90 5.24
C PHE A 369 -24.54 24.39 5.28
N SER A 370 -25.58 24.74 6.04
CA SER A 370 -26.00 26.13 6.26
C SER A 370 -24.95 27.01 6.96
N LYS A 371 -23.91 26.41 7.55
CA LYS A 371 -22.79 27.12 8.17
C LYS A 371 -21.66 27.48 7.19
N PHE A 372 -21.73 27.00 5.94
CA PHE A 372 -20.70 27.17 4.92
C PHE A 372 -21.23 28.06 3.78
N PRO A 373 -21.11 29.40 3.88
CA PRO A 373 -21.62 30.30 2.85
C PRO A 373 -20.85 30.12 1.53
N GLY A 374 -21.60 29.96 0.44
CA GLY A 374 -21.01 29.72 -0.89
C GLY A 374 -20.77 28.26 -1.24
N LEU A 375 -21.13 27.33 -0.34
CA LEU A 375 -21.02 25.89 -0.62
C LEU A 375 -22.02 25.46 -1.70
N ASP A 376 -21.50 24.93 -2.80
CA ASP A 376 -22.28 24.25 -3.81
C ASP A 376 -22.54 22.80 -3.37
N THR A 377 -23.74 22.57 -2.85
CA THR A 377 -24.19 21.27 -2.32
C THR A 377 -24.61 20.29 -3.41
N ASP A 378 -24.61 20.67 -4.69
CA ASP A 378 -24.81 19.73 -5.80
C ASP A 378 -23.50 19.02 -6.18
N HIS A 379 -22.33 19.53 -5.74
CA HIS A 379 -21.02 19.06 -6.18
C HIS A 379 -19.98 18.96 -5.06
N LEU A 380 -20.34 18.34 -3.93
CA LEU A 380 -19.44 18.20 -2.78
C LEU A 380 -18.29 17.23 -3.08
N ILE A 381 -17.06 17.65 -2.81
CA ILE A 381 -15.83 16.89 -3.12
C ILE A 381 -15.28 16.18 -1.89
N SER A 382 -15.11 16.88 -0.77
CA SER A 382 -14.48 16.33 0.43
C SER A 382 -14.79 17.14 1.69
N VAL A 383 -14.48 16.55 2.84
CA VAL A 383 -14.31 17.23 4.13
C VAL A 383 -12.90 17.00 4.65
N LEU A 384 -12.30 18.03 5.23
CA LEU A 384 -10.97 18.00 5.80
C LEU A 384 -10.97 18.58 7.21
N PHE A 385 -10.21 17.94 8.10
CA PHE A 385 -9.99 18.37 9.47
C PHE A 385 -8.53 18.79 9.65
N SER A 386 -8.30 20.01 10.09
CA SER A 386 -6.97 20.61 10.24
C SER A 386 -6.86 21.40 11.54
N GLY A 387 -5.65 21.91 11.88
CA GLY A 387 -5.46 22.76 13.06
C GLY A 387 -5.89 22.10 14.37
N ILE A 388 -5.80 20.76 14.44
CA ILE A 388 -6.26 19.95 15.56
C ILE A 388 -5.32 20.17 16.76
N SER A 389 -5.78 20.89 17.78
CA SER A 389 -4.89 21.35 18.87
C SER A 389 -4.51 20.28 19.88
N LYS A 390 -5.26 19.17 19.95
CA LYS A 390 -5.02 18.00 20.81
C LYS A 390 -5.58 16.76 20.13
N PRO A 391 -5.12 15.54 20.48
CA PRO A 391 -5.66 14.31 19.88
C PRO A 391 -7.19 14.25 19.94
N ILE A 392 -7.78 13.79 18.84
CA ILE A 392 -9.23 13.57 18.71
C ILE A 392 -9.49 12.15 18.24
N THR A 393 -10.62 11.60 18.65
CA THR A 393 -11.13 10.32 18.16
C THR A 393 -12.46 10.56 17.47
N LEU A 394 -12.53 10.25 16.17
CA LEU A 394 -13.71 10.35 15.32
C LEU A 394 -14.40 8.99 15.27
N GLY A 395 -15.70 8.94 15.54
CA GLY A 395 -16.52 7.77 15.21
C GLY A 395 -17.10 7.86 13.80
N PRO A 396 -17.95 6.90 13.41
CA PRO A 396 -18.49 6.81 12.06
C PRO A 396 -19.12 8.11 11.57
N MET A 397 -18.83 8.42 10.31
CA MET A 397 -19.22 9.65 9.65
C MET A 397 -20.24 9.38 8.56
N SER A 398 -21.33 10.15 8.54
CA SER A 398 -22.38 10.01 7.53
C SER A 398 -23.00 11.35 7.16
N PHE A 399 -23.50 11.46 5.93
CA PHE A 399 -24.45 12.50 5.57
C PHE A 399 -25.78 12.21 6.26
N TYR A 400 -26.33 13.18 6.98
CA TYR A 400 -27.61 13.01 7.66
C TYR A 400 -28.77 13.66 6.92
N CYS A 401 -29.93 13.03 7.05
CA CYS A 401 -31.17 13.49 6.45
C CYS A 401 -31.82 14.65 7.20
N GLY A 402 -32.38 15.61 6.48
CA GLY A 402 -33.04 16.77 7.07
C GLY A 402 -32.08 17.65 7.88
N ASN A 403 -32.58 18.29 8.94
CA ASN A 403 -31.81 19.31 9.69
C ASN A 403 -31.21 18.81 11.01
N THR A 404 -31.47 17.56 11.40
CA THR A 404 -31.02 16.99 12.68
C THR A 404 -30.32 15.67 12.41
N GLY A 405 -29.01 15.62 12.66
CA GLY A 405 -28.24 14.40 12.53
C GLY A 405 -28.41 13.46 13.72
N THR A 406 -28.16 12.17 13.49
CA THR A 406 -27.95 11.16 14.52
C THR A 406 -26.67 10.40 14.21
N ALA A 407 -26.04 9.82 15.24
CA ALA A 407 -24.87 8.97 15.05
C ALA A 407 -25.20 7.83 14.08
N TYR A 408 -24.26 7.51 13.19
CA TYR A 408 -24.43 6.37 12.29
C TYR A 408 -24.37 5.09 13.13
N PRO A 409 -25.38 4.21 13.03
CA PRO A 409 -25.38 2.96 13.78
C PRO A 409 -24.35 2.02 13.14
N VAL A 410 -23.22 1.80 13.82
CA VAL A 410 -22.31 0.72 13.44
C VAL A 410 -23.09 -0.59 13.48
N PRO A 411 -23.12 -1.38 12.40
CA PRO A 411 -23.73 -2.69 12.44
C PRO A 411 -23.14 -3.50 13.59
N THR A 412 -23.99 -3.96 14.51
CA THR A 412 -23.53 -4.86 15.56
C THR A 412 -23.10 -6.16 14.92
N THR A 413 -21.81 -6.43 14.93
CA THR A 413 -21.31 -7.75 14.55
C THR A 413 -21.76 -8.74 15.61
N VAL A 414 -22.51 -9.77 15.20
CA VAL A 414 -22.84 -10.88 16.09
C VAL A 414 -21.51 -11.55 16.46
N PRO A 415 -21.16 -11.66 17.76
CA PRO A 415 -19.95 -12.35 18.17
C PRO A 415 -19.98 -13.78 17.62
N VAL A 416 -18.86 -14.19 17.01
CA VAL A 416 -18.70 -15.57 16.56
C VAL A 416 -18.65 -16.46 17.80
N VAL A 417 -19.61 -17.37 17.92
CA VAL A 417 -19.61 -18.40 18.95
C VAL A 417 -18.92 -19.64 18.40
N GLU A 418 -17.73 -19.93 18.92
CA GLU A 418 -17.01 -21.13 18.50
C GLU A 418 -17.57 -22.41 19.14
N PRO A 419 -17.42 -23.56 18.47
CA PRO A 419 -17.79 -24.85 19.05
C PRO A 419 -17.07 -25.12 20.37
N SER A 420 -17.84 -25.47 21.40
CA SER A 420 -17.38 -25.80 22.76
C SER A 420 -17.30 -27.31 23.02
N ALA A 421 -17.39 -28.14 21.97
CA ALA A 421 -17.35 -29.59 22.11
C ALA A 421 -15.99 -30.04 22.64
N THR A 422 -16.00 -31.03 23.53
CA THR A 422 -14.80 -31.59 24.18
C THR A 422 -14.57 -33.03 23.77
N ILE A 423 -13.34 -33.51 23.94
CA ILE A 423 -12.95 -34.90 23.71
C ILE A 423 -12.45 -35.54 25.01
N PRO A 424 -12.49 -36.88 25.14
CA PRO A 424 -11.91 -37.56 26.28
C PRO A 424 -10.40 -37.32 26.39
N ALA A 425 -9.91 -37.13 27.62
CA ALA A 425 -8.48 -37.06 27.87
C ALA A 425 -7.80 -38.40 27.59
N THR A 426 -6.68 -38.36 26.89
CA THR A 426 -5.74 -39.47 26.66
C THR A 426 -4.59 -39.48 27.68
N THR A 427 -3.82 -40.56 27.69
CA THR A 427 -2.57 -40.69 28.47
C THR A 427 -1.40 -41.05 27.55
N GLY A 428 -0.40 -40.18 27.50
CA GLY A 428 0.84 -40.32 26.75
C GLY A 428 1.89 -41.19 27.45
N PRO A 429 2.92 -41.63 26.72
CA PRO A 429 3.94 -42.54 27.27
C PRO A 429 5.07 -41.83 28.02
N SER A 430 5.31 -40.53 27.78
CA SER A 430 6.47 -39.79 28.29
C SER A 430 6.12 -38.39 28.77
N ALA A 431 6.90 -37.89 29.73
CA ALA A 431 6.94 -36.49 30.13
C ALA A 431 8.39 -36.02 30.18
N TYR A 432 8.64 -34.83 29.63
CA TYR A 432 9.95 -34.20 29.64
C TYR A 432 9.83 -32.71 29.40
N VAL A 433 10.77 -31.94 29.94
CA VAL A 433 10.80 -30.49 29.82
C VAL A 433 11.43 -30.10 28.50
N ILE A 434 10.76 -29.22 27.75
CA ILE A 434 11.30 -28.61 26.54
C ILE A 434 12.11 -27.38 26.94
N ASP A 435 11.50 -26.47 27.71
CA ASP A 435 12.08 -25.16 28.01
C ASP A 435 11.67 -24.61 29.39
N THR A 436 12.64 -24.04 30.09
CA THR A 436 12.50 -23.25 31.32
C THR A 436 13.14 -21.87 31.18
N PHE A 437 13.57 -21.51 29.96
CA PHE A 437 14.13 -20.20 29.62
C PHE A 437 15.29 -19.78 30.51
N GLY A 438 16.11 -20.76 30.90
CA GLY A 438 17.27 -20.57 31.79
C GLY A 438 18.56 -20.19 31.04
N ASN A 439 18.62 -20.46 29.74
CA ASN A 439 19.70 -20.04 28.85
C ASN A 439 19.16 -19.07 27.80
N ALA A 440 20.04 -18.27 27.21
CA ALA A 440 19.68 -17.22 26.24
C ALA A 440 19.19 -17.76 24.89
N ASP A 441 19.94 -18.74 24.34
CA ASP A 441 19.80 -19.18 22.94
C ASP A 441 19.53 -20.69 22.81
N SER A 442 19.30 -21.39 23.93
CA SER A 442 18.98 -22.81 23.92
C SER A 442 18.02 -23.24 25.02
N ASN A 443 17.14 -24.17 24.68
CA ASN A 443 16.20 -24.76 25.60
C ASN A 443 16.82 -25.91 26.43
N ASN A 444 16.04 -26.57 27.29
CA ASN A 444 16.54 -27.64 28.16
C ASN A 444 16.93 -28.92 27.40
N LEU A 445 16.51 -29.06 26.14
CA LEU A 445 16.92 -30.14 25.25
C LEU A 445 18.24 -29.83 24.52
N GLY A 446 18.76 -28.61 24.67
CA GLY A 446 19.99 -28.15 24.00
C GLY A 446 19.78 -27.66 22.57
N PHE A 447 18.52 -27.43 22.15
CA PHE A 447 18.18 -26.93 20.82
C PHE A 447 17.87 -25.44 20.84
N TYR A 448 17.92 -24.82 19.67
CA TYR A 448 17.66 -23.40 19.50
C TYR A 448 16.28 -23.00 20.01
N HIS A 449 16.22 -21.84 20.65
CA HIS A 449 15.01 -21.09 20.88
C HIS A 449 15.24 -19.59 20.65
N GLY A 450 14.20 -18.82 20.37
CA GLY A 450 14.36 -17.39 20.07
C GLY A 450 13.15 -16.81 19.38
N GLY A 451 13.15 -15.51 19.13
CA GLY A 451 12.05 -14.83 18.42
C GLY A 451 12.54 -14.01 17.24
N ASP A 452 11.60 -13.62 16.38
CA ASP A 452 11.89 -12.88 15.14
C ASP A 452 12.55 -11.51 15.43
N GLU A 453 12.09 -10.83 16.48
CA GLU A 453 12.61 -9.52 16.88
C GLU A 453 12.98 -9.47 18.36
N THR A 454 14.24 -9.16 18.66
CA THR A 454 14.76 -9.10 20.04
C THR A 454 14.09 -8.05 20.93
N ALA A 455 13.42 -7.04 20.35
CA ALA A 455 12.66 -6.04 21.08
C ALA A 455 11.31 -6.56 21.61
N THR A 456 10.81 -7.67 21.06
CA THR A 456 9.47 -8.19 21.35
C THR A 456 9.43 -9.27 22.41
N TYR A 457 10.60 -9.70 22.90
CA TYR A 457 10.67 -10.65 23.99
C TYR A 457 11.84 -10.37 24.92
N LYS A 458 11.73 -10.87 26.15
CA LYS A 458 12.76 -10.77 27.17
C LYS A 458 12.81 -12.05 27.99
N GLN A 459 14.01 -12.58 28.16
CA GLN A 459 14.25 -13.68 29.09
C GLN A 459 14.84 -13.12 30.39
N SER A 460 14.24 -13.48 31.53
CA SER A 460 14.75 -13.09 32.85
C SER A 460 14.19 -13.98 33.95
N GLY A 461 15.06 -14.44 34.86
CA GLY A 461 14.65 -15.23 36.01
C GLY A 461 13.96 -16.55 35.65
N ASN A 462 14.49 -17.27 34.64
CA ASN A 462 13.92 -18.52 34.11
C ASN A 462 12.48 -18.35 33.59
N LYS A 463 12.22 -17.22 32.93
CA LYS A 463 10.94 -16.90 32.29
C LYS A 463 11.19 -16.17 30.99
N LEU A 464 10.27 -16.37 30.05
CA LEU A 464 10.17 -15.63 28.81
C LEU A 464 8.95 -14.72 28.88
N THR A 465 9.14 -13.41 28.72
CA THR A 465 8.07 -12.44 28.49
C THR A 465 8.03 -12.13 27.01
N ILE A 466 6.87 -12.28 26.36
CA ILE A 466 6.63 -11.91 24.97
C ILE A 466 5.60 -10.77 24.94
N ASN A 467 5.88 -9.74 24.15
CA ASN A 467 4.96 -8.68 23.79
C ASN A 467 5.31 -8.17 22.39
N THR A 468 4.55 -8.62 21.39
CA THR A 468 4.71 -8.18 19.99
C THR A 468 4.01 -6.85 19.70
N LYS A 469 3.44 -6.21 20.73
CA LYS A 469 2.62 -5.00 20.65
C LYS A 469 1.43 -5.12 19.70
N GLY A 470 0.93 -6.34 19.50
CA GLY A 470 -0.18 -6.64 18.60
C GLY A 470 0.23 -6.89 17.16
N ASN A 471 1.53 -6.90 16.85
CA ASN A 471 2.02 -7.39 15.57
C ASN A 471 1.85 -8.91 15.51
N SER A 472 0.91 -9.38 14.69
CA SER A 472 0.60 -10.81 14.55
C SER A 472 1.60 -11.58 13.69
N ASP A 473 2.46 -10.89 12.96
CA ASP A 473 3.48 -11.52 12.11
C ASP A 473 4.62 -12.13 12.94
N LEU A 474 4.95 -11.49 14.06
CA LEU A 474 6.07 -11.88 14.89
C LEU A 474 5.77 -13.09 15.77
N GLY A 475 6.79 -13.92 15.96
CA GLY A 475 6.73 -15.14 16.74
C GLY A 475 7.97 -15.42 17.58
N TRP A 476 7.82 -16.43 18.42
CA TRP A 476 8.88 -17.04 19.22
C TRP A 476 8.86 -18.56 19.01
N TYR A 477 10.02 -19.17 18.92
CA TYR A 477 10.22 -20.55 18.48
C TYR A 477 11.06 -21.32 19.51
N THR A 478 10.74 -22.59 19.71
CA THR A 478 11.57 -23.54 20.47
C THR A 478 11.65 -24.87 19.71
N GLN A 479 12.87 -25.26 19.35
CA GLN A 479 13.12 -26.47 18.58
C GLN A 479 13.17 -27.70 19.49
N VAL A 480 12.74 -28.84 18.98
CA VAL A 480 12.93 -30.15 19.62
C VAL A 480 13.97 -31.01 18.87
N SER A 481 14.48 -30.50 17.75
CA SER A 481 15.54 -31.09 16.93
C SER A 481 16.16 -30.06 15.98
N ASN A 482 17.43 -30.29 15.57
CA ASN A 482 18.10 -29.54 14.49
C ASN A 482 17.76 -30.05 13.08
N GLY A 483 16.71 -30.86 12.96
CA GLY A 483 16.29 -31.58 11.76
C GLY A 483 14.92 -32.19 11.99
N CYS A 484 14.63 -33.34 11.40
CA CYS A 484 13.38 -34.06 11.68
C CYS A 484 13.45 -34.86 12.98
N LEU A 485 12.38 -34.77 13.78
CA LEU A 485 12.12 -35.66 14.91
C LEU A 485 10.78 -36.37 14.74
N ASP A 486 10.77 -37.68 14.98
CA ASP A 486 9.52 -38.42 15.08
C ASP A 486 8.81 -38.13 16.39
N PHE A 487 7.79 -37.29 16.31
CA PHE A 487 6.99 -36.85 17.44
C PHE A 487 5.72 -37.71 17.64
N THR A 488 5.45 -38.68 16.77
CA THR A 488 4.28 -39.57 16.87
C THR A 488 4.20 -40.40 18.17
N PRO A 489 5.31 -40.77 18.86
CA PRO A 489 5.22 -41.39 20.17
C PRO A 489 4.46 -40.53 21.20
N ASN A 490 4.42 -39.21 21.02
CA ASN A 490 3.73 -38.28 21.93
C ASN A 490 2.25 -38.07 21.58
N ASP A 491 1.66 -38.77 20.60
CA ASP A 491 0.29 -38.51 20.09
C ASP A 491 -0.82 -38.55 21.15
N LYS A 492 -0.62 -39.33 22.23
CA LYS A 492 -1.54 -39.44 23.37
C LYS A 492 -1.19 -38.50 24.53
N GLY A 493 -0.06 -37.79 24.45
CA GLY A 493 0.37 -36.79 25.41
C GLY A 493 -0.04 -35.37 25.00
N TYR A 494 0.46 -34.40 25.75
CA TYR A 494 0.09 -32.99 25.61
C TYR A 494 1.33 -32.12 25.65
N LEU A 495 1.34 -31.08 24.82
CA LEU A 495 2.14 -29.89 25.09
C LEU A 495 1.50 -29.17 26.27
N HIS A 496 2.28 -28.95 27.32
CA HIS A 496 1.93 -28.13 28.47
C HIS A 496 2.74 -26.83 28.46
N ILE A 497 2.06 -25.69 28.64
CA ILE A 497 2.67 -24.38 28.79
C ILE A 497 2.19 -23.75 30.10
N ALA A 498 3.11 -23.54 31.05
CA ALA A 498 2.84 -22.82 32.29
C ALA A 498 3.13 -21.33 32.09
N PHE A 499 2.11 -20.49 32.23
CA PHE A 499 2.19 -19.08 31.86
C PHE A 499 1.39 -18.18 32.82
N THR A 500 1.54 -16.87 32.65
CA THR A 500 0.68 -15.82 33.24
C THR A 500 0.51 -14.70 32.22
N GLY A 501 -0.57 -13.91 32.35
CA GLY A 501 -0.85 -12.80 31.44
C GLY A 501 -1.77 -13.21 30.30
N SER A 502 -1.46 -12.77 29.09
CA SER A 502 -2.30 -13.01 27.92
C SER A 502 -2.21 -14.46 27.43
N ASN A 503 -3.34 -14.98 26.94
CA ASN A 503 -3.44 -16.23 26.19
C ASN A 503 -3.92 -15.99 24.75
N ALA A 504 -3.79 -14.74 24.29
CA ALA A 504 -4.22 -14.26 22.98
C ALA A 504 -3.13 -14.47 21.92
N PHE A 505 -2.84 -15.73 21.63
CA PHE A 505 -1.83 -16.12 20.64
C PHE A 505 -2.12 -17.51 20.05
N THR A 506 -1.44 -17.79 18.96
CA THR A 506 -1.45 -19.08 18.26
C THR A 506 -0.26 -19.94 18.71
N ILE A 507 -0.51 -21.23 18.93
CA ILE A 507 0.51 -22.26 19.13
C ILE A 507 0.56 -23.11 17.86
N ALA A 508 1.73 -23.27 17.26
CA ALA A 508 1.94 -24.13 16.10
C ALA A 508 2.99 -25.21 16.37
N LEU A 509 2.81 -26.37 15.76
CA LEU A 509 3.85 -27.41 15.64
C LEU A 509 4.35 -27.42 14.19
N GLN A 510 5.65 -27.18 14.02
CA GLN A 510 6.27 -27.01 12.71
C GLN A 510 6.76 -28.33 12.11
N GLN A 511 6.49 -28.51 10.82
CA GLN A 511 6.96 -29.63 10.03
C GLN A 511 8.18 -29.22 9.19
N HIS A 512 9.18 -30.07 9.17
CA HIS A 512 10.34 -29.97 8.31
C HIS A 512 9.98 -30.38 6.87
N ASN A 513 10.75 -29.91 5.89
CA ASN A 513 10.70 -30.49 4.54
C ASN A 513 11.06 -31.99 4.55
N PRO A 514 10.58 -32.78 3.56
CA PRO A 514 10.76 -34.24 3.52
C PRO A 514 12.21 -34.74 3.53
N THR A 515 13.18 -33.85 3.27
CA THR A 515 14.61 -34.18 3.26
C THR A 515 15.33 -33.87 4.57
N CYS A 516 14.64 -33.26 5.54
CA CYS A 516 15.21 -32.84 6.82
C CYS A 516 16.43 -31.89 6.66
N ASN A 517 16.47 -31.10 5.57
CA ASN A 517 17.57 -30.18 5.27
C ASN A 517 17.10 -28.71 5.37
N PRO A 518 17.55 -27.94 6.37
CA PRO A 518 17.08 -26.56 6.56
C PRO A 518 17.56 -25.59 5.48
N ASN A 519 18.48 -25.99 4.60
CA ASN A 519 18.95 -25.18 3.48
C ASN A 519 18.06 -25.27 2.24
N LEU A 520 17.00 -26.09 2.27
CA LEU A 520 16.05 -26.25 1.17
C LEU A 520 14.70 -25.61 1.52
N SER A 521 14.11 -24.93 0.55
CA SER A 521 12.82 -24.27 0.66
C SER A 521 11.67 -25.17 0.18
N PRO A 522 10.50 -25.11 0.82
CA PRO A 522 10.22 -24.34 2.03
C PRO A 522 10.79 -24.99 3.31
N PHE A 523 11.32 -24.16 4.21
CA PHE A 523 11.66 -24.53 5.58
C PHE A 523 11.23 -23.42 6.55
N PRO A 524 10.35 -23.71 7.53
CA PRO A 524 9.56 -24.94 7.68
C PRO A 524 8.71 -25.25 6.45
N PHE A 525 8.35 -26.53 6.24
CA PHE A 525 7.58 -26.94 5.06
C PHE A 525 6.10 -26.60 5.17
N THR A 526 5.54 -26.76 6.37
CA THR A 526 4.19 -26.36 6.76
C THR A 526 4.08 -26.42 8.28
N TRP A 527 2.95 -25.98 8.82
CA TRP A 527 2.57 -26.22 10.20
C TRP A 527 1.05 -26.18 10.37
N ASP A 528 0.60 -26.84 11.43
CA ASP A 528 -0.77 -26.71 11.92
C ASP A 528 -0.76 -26.05 13.29
N SER A 529 -1.87 -25.42 13.64
CA SER A 529 -1.93 -24.46 14.73
C SER A 529 -3.24 -24.52 15.51
N VAL A 530 -3.18 -24.06 16.75
CA VAL A 530 -4.33 -23.92 17.65
C VAL A 530 -4.30 -22.58 18.35
N GLU A 531 -5.47 -22.04 18.68
CA GLU A 531 -5.57 -20.83 19.48
C GLU A 531 -5.37 -21.17 20.96
N ALA A 532 -4.37 -20.55 21.61
CA ALA A 532 -3.99 -20.86 22.99
C ALA A 532 -5.14 -20.67 23.99
N SER A 533 -6.00 -19.67 23.76
CA SER A 533 -7.14 -19.34 24.60
C SER A 533 -8.10 -20.53 24.79
N ARG A 534 -8.30 -21.36 23.74
CA ARG A 534 -9.18 -22.53 23.78
C ARG A 534 -8.64 -23.65 24.67
N TYR A 535 -7.32 -23.74 24.80
CA TYR A 535 -6.62 -24.79 25.54
C TYR A 535 -6.13 -24.31 26.92
N SER A 536 -6.46 -23.08 27.29
CA SER A 536 -6.09 -22.47 28.56
C SER A 536 -7.11 -22.80 29.65
N ASN A 537 -6.64 -23.05 30.87
CA ASN A 537 -7.53 -23.19 32.03
C ASN A 537 -8.17 -21.84 32.39
N SER A 538 -9.27 -21.87 33.16
CA SER A 538 -10.00 -20.65 33.55
C SER A 538 -9.16 -19.68 34.39
N ALA A 539 -8.13 -20.17 35.09
CA ALA A 539 -7.20 -19.36 35.87
C ALA A 539 -6.13 -18.66 35.02
N LYS A 540 -6.01 -19.00 33.72
CA LYS A 540 -4.95 -18.53 32.81
C LYS A 540 -3.54 -18.77 33.35
N THR A 541 -3.31 -19.96 33.90
CA THR A 541 -2.02 -20.40 34.42
C THR A 541 -1.39 -21.52 33.61
N ASP A 542 -2.23 -22.32 32.94
CA ASP A 542 -1.80 -23.53 32.24
C ASP A 542 -2.53 -23.66 30.91
N ILE A 543 -1.81 -24.11 29.88
CA ILE A 543 -2.35 -24.51 28.58
C ILE A 543 -1.99 -25.97 28.33
N TYR A 544 -2.96 -26.79 27.91
CA TYR A 544 -2.74 -28.20 27.56
C TYR A 544 -3.25 -28.50 26.15
N VAL A 545 -2.34 -28.68 25.19
CA VAL A 545 -2.69 -28.99 23.80
C VAL A 545 -2.36 -30.46 23.49
N PRO A 546 -3.34 -31.31 23.14
CA PRO A 546 -3.05 -32.66 22.63
C PRO A 546 -2.13 -32.60 21.42
N ILE A 547 -1.08 -33.42 21.40
CA ILE A 547 -0.14 -33.46 20.26
C ILE A 547 -0.84 -33.90 18.97
N SER A 548 -1.85 -34.75 19.09
CA SER A 548 -2.69 -35.19 17.97
C SER A 548 -3.52 -34.08 17.31
N HIS A 549 -3.65 -32.89 17.91
CA HIS A 549 -4.36 -31.76 17.32
C HIS A 549 -3.55 -30.97 16.28
N PHE A 550 -2.28 -31.32 16.08
CA PHE A 550 -1.45 -30.76 15.03
C PHE A 550 -1.44 -31.73 13.84
N GLU A 551 -2.22 -31.39 12.82
CA GLU A 551 -2.42 -32.17 11.59
C GLU A 551 -1.29 -31.95 10.58
N ILE A 552 -0.07 -32.31 11.00
CA ILE A 552 1.13 -32.37 10.16
C ILE A 552 1.66 -33.80 10.07
N ASP A 553 2.63 -34.07 9.20
CA ASP A 553 3.47 -35.26 9.33
C ASP A 553 4.41 -35.10 10.53
N ARG A 554 3.93 -35.54 11.70
CA ARG A 554 4.67 -35.43 12.97
C ARG A 554 5.96 -36.25 13.00
N LYS A 555 6.23 -37.10 12.00
CA LYS A 555 7.54 -37.77 11.84
C LYS A 555 8.66 -36.81 11.44
N LEU A 556 8.27 -35.66 10.91
CA LEU A 556 9.15 -34.61 10.41
C LEU A 556 9.06 -33.37 11.29
N SER A 557 8.80 -33.51 12.60
CA SER A 557 8.61 -32.34 13.47
C SER A 557 9.92 -31.58 13.69
N VAL A 558 9.84 -30.25 13.80
CA VAL A 558 10.97 -29.34 14.08
C VAL A 558 10.90 -28.81 15.51
N GLY A 559 9.74 -28.27 15.89
CA GLY A 559 9.59 -27.48 17.10
C GLY A 559 8.25 -26.79 17.17
N PHE A 560 8.05 -26.06 18.26
CA PHE A 560 6.85 -25.27 18.50
C PHE A 560 7.11 -23.80 18.21
N ALA A 561 6.09 -23.12 17.67
CA ALA A 561 6.06 -21.68 17.53
C ALA A 561 4.90 -21.10 18.36
N LEU A 562 5.17 -20.02 19.06
CA LEU A 562 4.18 -19.14 19.69
C LEU A 562 4.14 -17.87 18.85
N LYS A 563 3.06 -17.64 18.13
CA LYS A 563 2.96 -16.58 17.12
C LYS A 563 1.53 -16.08 16.98
N GLY A 564 1.25 -15.18 16.03
CA GLY A 564 -0.12 -14.70 15.82
C GLY A 564 -0.67 -13.99 17.06
N PHE A 565 0.17 -13.24 17.76
CA PHE A 565 -0.24 -12.46 18.93
C PHE A 565 -1.14 -11.30 18.47
N TYR A 566 -2.34 -11.23 19.03
CA TYR A 566 -3.36 -10.28 18.58
C TYR A 566 -3.79 -9.29 19.67
N THR A 567 -2.97 -9.15 20.72
CA THR A 567 -3.13 -8.16 21.79
C THR A 567 -1.77 -7.57 22.16
N SER A 568 -1.77 -6.40 22.82
CA SER A 568 -0.54 -5.77 23.32
C SER A 568 -0.21 -6.16 24.77
N ASP A 569 -0.93 -7.13 25.33
CA ASP A 569 -0.74 -7.62 26.70
C ASP A 569 0.43 -8.60 26.78
N ASP A 570 1.22 -8.51 27.86
CA ASP A 570 2.35 -9.41 28.08
C ASP A 570 1.88 -10.87 28.23
N THR A 571 2.59 -11.78 27.57
CA THR A 571 2.52 -13.22 27.82
C THR A 571 3.80 -13.65 28.51
N VAL A 572 3.72 -14.14 29.75
CA VAL A 572 4.90 -14.56 30.53
C VAL A 572 4.88 -16.07 30.70
N ILE A 573 5.83 -16.75 30.10
CA ILE A 573 5.96 -18.20 30.09
C ILE A 573 7.08 -18.62 31.03
N SER A 574 6.78 -19.58 31.89
CA SER A 574 7.73 -20.11 32.88
C SER A 574 8.22 -21.50 32.54
N LYS A 575 7.45 -22.27 31.77
CA LYS A 575 7.82 -23.62 31.37
C LYS A 575 7.04 -24.09 30.14
N MET A 576 7.73 -24.77 29.24
CA MET A 576 7.14 -25.59 28.17
C MET A 576 7.61 -27.03 28.33
N GLU A 577 6.70 -28.00 28.28
CA GLU A 577 7.02 -29.41 28.49
C GLU A 577 6.02 -30.33 27.77
N ILE A 578 6.41 -31.57 27.54
CA ILE A 578 5.47 -32.65 27.21
C ILE A 578 5.04 -33.31 28.50
N VAL A 579 3.73 -33.55 28.65
CA VAL A 579 3.14 -34.27 29.79
C VAL A 579 2.31 -35.46 29.33
N ASN A 580 2.26 -36.50 30.16
CA ASN A 580 1.48 -37.70 29.90
C ASN A 580 -0.03 -37.44 29.96
N SER A 581 -0.50 -36.54 30.83
CA SER A 581 -1.93 -36.36 31.10
C SER A 581 -2.25 -34.93 31.52
N VAL A 582 -3.50 -34.53 31.33
CA VAL A 582 -4.05 -33.28 31.87
C VAL A 582 -4.52 -33.44 33.33
N PRO A 583 -4.63 -32.34 34.11
CA PRO A 583 -5.22 -32.38 35.44
C PRO A 583 -6.65 -32.91 35.45
N SER A 584 -7.05 -33.51 36.58
CA SER A 584 -8.44 -33.95 36.77
C SER A 584 -9.41 -32.79 36.61
N GLY A 585 -10.47 -32.98 35.83
CA GLY A 585 -11.48 -31.97 35.53
C GLY A 585 -11.10 -30.98 34.42
N PHE A 586 -9.89 -31.05 33.86
CA PHE A 586 -9.56 -30.28 32.66
C PHE A 586 -10.33 -30.82 31.46
N LEU A 587 -11.05 -29.92 30.77
CA LEU A 587 -11.84 -30.26 29.59
C LEU A 587 -10.99 -30.01 28.34
N VAL A 588 -10.64 -31.08 27.62
CA VAL A 588 -9.88 -30.97 26.37
C VAL A 588 -10.84 -30.57 25.25
N PRO A 589 -10.70 -29.39 24.63
CA PRO A 589 -11.59 -28.99 23.54
C PRO A 589 -11.30 -29.82 22.30
N SER A 590 -12.32 -30.06 21.48
CA SER A 590 -12.14 -30.58 20.13
C SER A 590 -11.31 -29.60 19.28
N LYS A 591 -10.45 -30.14 18.41
CA LYS A 591 -9.73 -29.35 17.40
C LYS A 591 -10.73 -28.78 16.40
N LEU A 592 -10.68 -27.46 16.20
CA LEU A 592 -11.41 -26.83 15.10
C LEU A 592 -10.64 -27.07 13.80
N PRO A 593 -11.33 -27.35 12.68
CA PRO A 593 -10.69 -27.46 11.38
C PRO A 593 -9.93 -26.17 11.03
N THR A 594 -8.71 -26.31 10.52
CA THR A 594 -7.89 -25.23 9.99
C THR A 594 -7.73 -25.42 8.49
N ALA A 595 -7.73 -24.33 7.72
CA ALA A 595 -7.32 -24.39 6.33
C ALA A 595 -5.85 -24.85 6.27
N PRO A 596 -5.48 -25.85 5.42
CA PRO A 596 -4.10 -26.27 5.26
C PRO A 596 -3.22 -25.12 4.77
N LEU A 597 -2.04 -25.01 5.36
CA LEU A 597 -1.05 -23.96 5.07
C LEU A 597 -0.07 -24.45 3.99
N ILE A 598 -0.02 -23.74 2.87
CA ILE A 598 0.60 -24.20 1.64
C ILE A 598 1.77 -23.28 1.25
N PHE A 599 2.99 -23.82 1.23
CA PHE A 599 4.19 -23.11 0.79
C PHE A 599 4.76 -23.62 -0.54
N SER A 600 4.28 -24.76 -1.04
CA SER A 600 4.85 -25.40 -2.24
C SER A 600 3.81 -26.19 -3.03
N CYS A 601 4.10 -26.43 -4.31
CA CYS A 601 3.30 -27.32 -5.14
C CYS A 601 3.38 -28.78 -4.67
N THR A 602 2.26 -29.49 -4.73
CA THR A 602 2.22 -30.94 -4.50
C THR A 602 2.49 -31.72 -5.79
N ARG A 603 2.09 -31.16 -6.94
CA ARG A 603 2.35 -31.76 -8.25
C ARG A 603 3.87 -31.85 -8.49
N PRO A 604 4.39 -33.02 -8.89
CA PRO A 604 5.80 -33.14 -9.29
C PRO A 604 6.13 -32.25 -10.50
N ASN A 605 7.35 -31.72 -10.53
CA ASN A 605 7.86 -30.89 -11.64
C ASN A 605 7.03 -29.65 -11.97
N SER A 606 6.32 -29.06 -11.00
CA SER A 606 5.54 -27.83 -11.22
C SER A 606 6.13 -26.60 -10.54
N PHE A 607 5.76 -25.43 -11.08
CA PHE A 607 6.11 -24.11 -10.57
C PHE A 607 4.91 -23.18 -10.76
N ALA A 608 4.54 -22.38 -9.76
CA ALA A 608 3.37 -21.52 -9.84
C ALA A 608 3.70 -20.06 -9.54
N PHE A 609 3.26 -19.17 -10.43
CA PHE A 609 3.24 -17.74 -10.18
C PHE A 609 1.90 -17.36 -9.56
N ALA A 610 1.96 -16.85 -8.33
CA ALA A 610 0.82 -16.34 -7.60
C ALA A 610 1.08 -14.86 -7.28
N ILE A 611 0.31 -14.01 -7.96
CA ILE A 611 0.51 -12.57 -8.05
C ILE A 611 -0.56 -11.88 -7.21
N ASP A 612 -0.12 -10.99 -6.34
CA ASP A 612 -0.96 -10.31 -5.36
C ASP A 612 -1.14 -8.84 -5.72
N ASP A 613 -2.22 -8.26 -5.20
CA ASP A 613 -2.58 -6.85 -5.35
C ASP A 613 -2.59 -6.38 -6.81
N GLY A 614 -2.50 -5.06 -7.02
CA GLY A 614 -1.82 -4.53 -8.19
C GLY A 614 -2.37 -3.23 -8.75
N ASP A 615 -1.51 -2.54 -9.52
CA ASP A 615 -1.86 -1.28 -10.19
C ASP A 615 -2.49 -1.58 -11.57
N PRO A 616 -3.73 -1.14 -11.80
CA PRO A 616 -4.40 -1.21 -13.11
C PRO A 616 -3.58 -0.77 -14.30
N LYS A 617 -2.74 0.25 -14.12
CA LYS A 617 -1.88 0.80 -15.18
C LYS A 617 -0.81 -0.19 -15.61
N LEU A 618 -0.46 -1.13 -14.74
CA LEU A 618 0.56 -2.15 -14.97
C LEU A 618 -0.06 -3.50 -15.37
N ALA A 619 -1.33 -3.74 -15.06
CA ALA A 619 -2.03 -4.99 -15.35
C ALA A 619 -1.80 -5.47 -16.79
N GLN A 620 -2.05 -4.63 -17.81
CA GLN A 620 -1.93 -5.04 -19.21
C GLN A 620 -0.51 -5.52 -19.60
N ARG A 621 0.53 -5.02 -18.93
CA ARG A 621 1.91 -5.50 -19.14
C ARG A 621 2.12 -6.86 -18.49
N VAL A 622 1.55 -7.10 -17.32
CA VAL A 622 1.55 -8.44 -16.71
C VAL A 622 0.87 -9.44 -17.64
N VAL A 623 -0.34 -9.11 -18.14
CA VAL A 623 -1.07 -9.94 -19.13
C VAL A 623 -0.19 -10.28 -20.33
N SER A 624 0.45 -9.25 -20.90
CA SER A 624 1.25 -9.41 -22.12
C SER A 624 2.49 -10.27 -21.85
N SER A 625 3.13 -10.12 -20.69
CA SER A 625 4.29 -10.91 -20.29
C SER A 625 3.94 -12.39 -20.06
N VAL A 626 2.84 -12.69 -19.36
CA VAL A 626 2.43 -14.08 -19.11
C VAL A 626 1.93 -14.76 -20.40
N ALA A 627 1.24 -14.02 -21.26
CA ALA A 627 0.80 -14.52 -22.57
C ALA A 627 1.99 -14.79 -23.51
N ALA A 628 2.96 -13.87 -23.59
CA ALA A 628 4.18 -14.07 -24.37
C ALA A 628 5.01 -15.25 -23.87
N ALA A 629 4.98 -15.49 -22.55
CA ALA A 629 5.62 -16.64 -21.95
C ALA A 629 4.87 -17.97 -22.16
N GLY A 630 3.59 -17.93 -22.53
CA GLY A 630 2.72 -19.09 -22.68
C GLY A 630 2.38 -19.77 -21.35
N ILE A 631 2.19 -19.00 -20.27
CA ILE A 631 1.93 -19.54 -18.92
C ILE A 631 0.60 -19.06 -18.36
N HIS A 632 -0.03 -19.88 -17.51
CA HIS A 632 -1.15 -19.47 -16.69
C HIS A 632 -0.70 -19.20 -15.25
N VAL A 633 -1.09 -18.05 -14.69
CA VAL A 633 -0.79 -17.63 -13.32
C VAL A 633 -2.06 -17.55 -12.46
N THR A 634 -1.88 -17.32 -11.17
CA THR A 634 -2.96 -17.05 -10.21
C THR A 634 -2.87 -15.61 -9.71
N PHE A 635 -4.01 -14.92 -9.64
CA PHE A 635 -4.13 -13.59 -9.07
C PHE A 635 -4.89 -13.65 -7.74
N PHE A 636 -4.33 -13.11 -6.67
CA PHE A 636 -5.02 -12.90 -5.40
C PHE A 636 -5.45 -11.43 -5.32
N THR A 637 -6.76 -11.19 -5.29
CA THR A 637 -7.33 -9.84 -5.42
C THR A 637 -7.89 -9.32 -4.11
N VAL A 638 -7.64 -8.04 -3.82
CA VAL A 638 -8.27 -7.31 -2.73
C VAL A 638 -9.67 -6.87 -3.16
N GLY A 639 -10.68 -7.26 -2.40
CA GLY A 639 -12.09 -7.05 -2.79
C GLY A 639 -12.49 -5.57 -2.94
N ALA A 640 -12.02 -4.67 -2.07
CA ALA A 640 -12.33 -3.24 -2.17
C ALA A 640 -11.76 -2.61 -3.44
N ALA A 641 -10.50 -2.93 -3.78
CA ALA A 641 -9.86 -2.46 -5.01
C ALA A 641 -10.55 -3.04 -6.26
N LEU A 642 -11.04 -4.28 -6.18
CA LEU A 642 -11.79 -4.93 -7.25
C LEU A 642 -13.12 -4.24 -7.57
N LEU A 643 -13.80 -3.72 -6.54
CA LEU A 643 -15.09 -3.02 -6.67
C LEU A 643 -14.96 -1.56 -7.10
N ASP A 644 -13.79 -0.95 -6.91
CA ASP A 644 -13.55 0.43 -7.33
C ASP A 644 -13.50 0.52 -8.87
N PRO A 645 -14.47 1.19 -9.52
CA PRO A 645 -14.50 1.29 -10.98
C PRO A 645 -13.33 2.09 -11.54
N SER A 646 -12.69 2.95 -10.74
CA SER A 646 -11.51 3.71 -11.16
C SER A 646 -10.29 2.83 -11.40
N THR A 647 -10.26 1.65 -10.75
CA THR A 647 -9.18 0.69 -10.91
C THR A 647 -9.34 -0.17 -12.16
N ASN A 648 -10.54 -0.33 -12.74
CA ASN A 648 -10.75 -1.24 -13.87
C ASN A 648 -10.28 -2.71 -13.62
N LEU A 649 -9.99 -3.10 -12.36
CA LEU A 649 -9.50 -4.44 -12.02
C LEU A 649 -10.53 -5.52 -12.32
N SER A 650 -11.82 -5.22 -12.16
CA SER A 650 -12.92 -6.14 -12.49
C SER A 650 -12.90 -6.56 -13.97
N THR A 651 -12.68 -5.62 -14.88
CA THR A 651 -12.52 -5.90 -16.32
C THR A 651 -11.26 -6.71 -16.58
N VAL A 652 -10.13 -6.31 -15.99
CA VAL A 652 -8.84 -7.00 -16.13
C VAL A 652 -8.96 -8.45 -15.72
N TYR A 653 -9.47 -8.72 -14.52
CA TYR A 653 -9.56 -10.07 -13.98
C TYR A 653 -10.66 -10.91 -14.64
N SER A 654 -11.77 -10.31 -15.08
CA SER A 654 -12.73 -11.01 -15.94
C SER A 654 -12.09 -11.50 -17.23
N ASN A 655 -11.25 -10.66 -17.85
CA ASN A 655 -10.48 -11.07 -19.02
C ASN A 655 -9.43 -12.16 -18.67
N MET A 656 -8.73 -12.02 -17.54
CA MET A 656 -7.73 -13.03 -17.11
C MET A 656 -8.37 -14.40 -16.90
N LEU A 657 -9.54 -14.45 -16.27
CA LEU A 657 -10.32 -15.69 -16.13
C LEU A 657 -10.67 -16.29 -17.50
N SER A 658 -11.11 -15.47 -18.46
CA SER A 658 -11.42 -15.94 -19.82
C SER A 658 -10.20 -16.47 -20.58
N LEU A 659 -9.00 -16.03 -20.21
CA LEU A 659 -7.72 -16.49 -20.75
C LEU A 659 -7.14 -17.69 -19.99
N GLY A 660 -7.88 -18.26 -19.03
CA GLY A 660 -7.50 -19.48 -18.30
C GLY A 660 -6.69 -19.26 -17.02
N HIS A 661 -6.45 -18.02 -16.62
CA HIS A 661 -5.83 -17.72 -15.33
C HIS A 661 -6.76 -18.03 -14.15
N GLN A 662 -6.18 -18.10 -12.94
CA GLN A 662 -6.93 -18.22 -11.69
C GLN A 662 -7.11 -16.86 -11.03
N VAL A 663 -8.25 -16.63 -10.40
CA VAL A 663 -8.46 -15.51 -9.47
C VAL A 663 -8.92 -16.06 -8.12
N ALA A 664 -8.34 -15.56 -7.03
CA ALA A 664 -8.50 -16.04 -5.67
C ALA A 664 -8.57 -14.87 -4.66
N TYR A 665 -8.90 -15.19 -3.41
CA TYR A 665 -9.24 -14.20 -2.37
C TYR A 665 -8.01 -13.62 -1.65
N HIS A 666 -8.01 -12.32 -1.38
CA HIS A 666 -6.93 -11.62 -0.67
C HIS A 666 -7.44 -10.65 0.40
N SER A 667 -8.59 -10.96 1.00
CA SER A 667 -9.33 -10.12 1.96
C SER A 667 -9.95 -8.88 1.32
N TYR A 668 -10.83 -8.19 2.04
CA TYR A 668 -11.58 -7.09 1.49
C TYR A 668 -10.79 -5.79 1.52
N THR A 669 -10.15 -5.46 2.66
CA THR A 669 -9.41 -4.21 2.86
C THR A 669 -7.91 -4.38 3.07
N HIS A 670 -7.38 -5.59 2.92
CA HIS A 670 -5.97 -5.93 3.08
C HIS A 670 -5.38 -5.68 4.50
N PRO A 671 -6.04 -6.08 5.61
CA PRO A 671 -5.43 -6.02 6.95
C PRO A 671 -4.61 -7.26 7.32
N PRO A 672 -3.66 -7.16 8.27
CA PRO A 672 -3.05 -8.33 8.88
C PRO A 672 -4.12 -9.13 9.65
N MET A 673 -4.63 -10.19 9.03
CA MET A 673 -5.91 -10.81 9.39
C MET A 673 -5.90 -11.44 10.78
N GLU A 674 -4.81 -12.12 11.16
CA GLU A 674 -4.70 -12.76 12.48
C GLU A 674 -4.68 -11.74 13.62
N GLY A 675 -4.12 -10.54 13.37
CA GLY A 675 -4.05 -9.43 14.31
C GLY A 675 -5.36 -8.65 14.49
N LEU A 676 -6.42 -8.99 13.74
CA LEU A 676 -7.71 -8.34 13.90
C LEU A 676 -8.28 -8.56 15.32
N PRO A 677 -8.99 -7.58 15.88
CA PRO A 677 -9.35 -7.59 17.31
C PRO A 677 -10.30 -8.71 17.72
N ASN A 678 -11.09 -9.26 16.80
CA ASN A 678 -12.02 -10.34 17.08
C ASN A 678 -12.34 -11.16 15.82
N LEU A 679 -12.96 -12.33 16.01
CA LEU A 679 -13.33 -13.25 14.94
C LEU A 679 -14.38 -12.66 13.97
N ALA A 680 -15.25 -11.77 14.43
CA ALA A 680 -16.27 -11.16 13.57
C ALA A 680 -15.64 -10.17 12.57
N SER A 681 -14.56 -9.50 12.94
CA SER A 681 -13.75 -8.69 12.01
C SER A 681 -13.08 -9.55 10.93
N ILE A 682 -12.54 -10.73 11.30
CA ILE A 682 -12.00 -11.70 10.34
C ILE A 682 -13.10 -12.17 9.38
N ASP A 683 -14.27 -12.54 9.90
CA ASP A 683 -15.42 -12.95 9.08
C ASP A 683 -15.90 -11.83 8.17
N TRP A 684 -15.88 -10.58 8.64
CA TRP A 684 -16.26 -9.43 7.83
C TRP A 684 -15.32 -9.28 6.63
N GLU A 685 -14.00 -9.32 6.84
CA GLU A 685 -13.02 -9.25 5.75
C GLU A 685 -13.19 -10.39 4.73
N LEU A 686 -13.35 -11.63 5.20
CA LEU A 686 -13.54 -12.79 4.33
C LEU A 686 -14.86 -12.72 3.55
N ASN A 687 -15.98 -12.43 4.21
CA ASN A 687 -17.29 -12.40 3.55
C ASN A 687 -17.42 -11.25 2.55
N ASN A 688 -16.86 -10.07 2.84
CA ASN A 688 -16.89 -8.97 1.90
C ASN A 688 -16.01 -9.24 0.68
N ASP A 689 -14.87 -9.92 0.84
CA ASP A 689 -14.04 -10.31 -0.30
C ASP A 689 -14.73 -11.35 -1.18
N ILE A 690 -15.32 -12.39 -0.57
CA ILE A 690 -16.15 -13.38 -1.28
C ILE A 690 -17.26 -12.69 -2.08
N SER A 691 -17.97 -11.75 -1.44
CA SER A 691 -19.05 -11.00 -2.09
C SER A 691 -18.54 -10.10 -3.21
N ALA A 692 -17.41 -9.42 -3.01
CA ALA A 692 -16.78 -8.53 -3.99
C ALA A 692 -16.36 -9.31 -5.24
N VAL A 693 -15.63 -10.41 -5.07
CA VAL A 693 -15.21 -11.30 -6.16
C VAL A 693 -16.40 -11.87 -6.91
N SER A 694 -17.40 -12.39 -6.19
CA SER A 694 -18.61 -12.94 -6.82
C SER A 694 -19.36 -11.87 -7.63
N THR A 695 -19.51 -10.67 -7.08
CA THR A 695 -20.23 -9.57 -7.74
C THR A 695 -19.49 -9.05 -8.96
N ALA A 696 -18.19 -8.78 -8.81
CA ALA A 696 -17.38 -8.17 -9.87
C ALA A 696 -17.06 -9.15 -11.00
N LEU A 697 -16.97 -10.45 -10.72
CA LEU A 697 -16.51 -11.48 -11.65
C LEU A 697 -17.62 -12.50 -11.97
N SER A 698 -18.86 -12.03 -12.10
CA SER A 698 -20.00 -12.80 -12.63
C SER A 698 -20.27 -14.14 -11.93
N GLY A 699 -20.26 -14.13 -10.59
CA GLY A 699 -20.53 -15.29 -9.75
C GLY A 699 -19.31 -16.18 -9.49
N HIS A 700 -18.10 -15.75 -9.87
CA HIS A 700 -16.87 -16.49 -9.61
C HIS A 700 -16.69 -16.82 -8.11
N THR A 701 -16.17 -18.01 -7.83
CA THR A 701 -15.84 -18.48 -6.48
C THR A 701 -14.48 -19.16 -6.48
N SER A 702 -13.75 -19.04 -5.39
CA SER A 702 -12.49 -19.74 -5.17
C SER A 702 -12.52 -20.54 -3.86
N THR A 703 -11.61 -21.50 -3.72
CA THR A 703 -11.25 -22.15 -2.45
C THR A 703 -9.85 -21.74 -2.00
N TYR A 704 -9.21 -20.80 -2.69
CA TYR A 704 -7.85 -20.36 -2.43
C TYR A 704 -7.88 -18.96 -1.83
N PHE A 705 -7.15 -18.79 -0.73
CA PHE A 705 -6.96 -17.52 -0.05
C PHE A 705 -5.48 -17.35 0.29
N ARG A 706 -4.96 -16.14 0.07
CA ARG A 706 -3.66 -15.73 0.58
C ARG A 706 -3.88 -14.63 1.60
N PRO A 707 -3.29 -14.68 2.80
CA PRO A 707 -3.43 -13.58 3.76
C PRO A 707 -2.62 -12.36 3.31
N PRO A 708 -3.14 -11.15 3.50
CA PRO A 708 -2.31 -9.95 3.51
C PRO A 708 -1.10 -10.10 4.45
N PHE A 709 0.04 -9.60 4.02
CA PHE A 709 1.32 -9.62 4.76
C PHE A 709 1.88 -11.01 5.11
N GLY A 710 1.30 -12.12 4.62
CA GLY A 710 1.69 -13.47 5.08
C GLY A 710 1.27 -13.77 6.53
N THR A 711 0.41 -12.93 7.12
CA THR A 711 0.02 -13.08 8.52
C THR A 711 -0.91 -14.29 8.68
N GLU A 712 -0.43 -15.28 9.41
CA GLU A 712 -1.16 -16.52 9.65
C GLU A 712 -1.29 -16.84 11.14
N GLY A 713 -2.34 -17.58 11.45
CA GLY A 713 -2.55 -18.16 12.76
C GLY A 713 -3.82 -18.99 12.80
N ALA A 714 -4.12 -19.51 13.98
CA ALA A 714 -5.23 -20.42 14.17
C ALA A 714 -6.57 -19.75 13.88
N ARG A 715 -6.74 -18.48 14.31
CA ARG A 715 -8.04 -17.80 14.19
C ARG A 715 -8.43 -17.62 12.72
N VAL A 716 -7.58 -16.98 11.91
CA VAL A 716 -7.89 -16.73 10.49
C VAL A 716 -8.08 -18.04 9.72
N ARG A 717 -7.25 -19.06 9.97
CA ARG A 717 -7.33 -20.36 9.28
C ARG A 717 -8.58 -21.15 9.65
N GLN A 718 -9.05 -21.05 10.89
CA GLN A 718 -10.30 -21.67 11.34
C GLN A 718 -11.52 -20.98 10.75
N ARG A 719 -11.53 -19.63 10.74
CA ARG A 719 -12.61 -18.87 10.11
C ARG A 719 -12.69 -19.13 8.61
N LEU A 720 -11.56 -19.17 7.92
CA LEU A 720 -11.50 -19.51 6.50
C LEU A 720 -12.09 -20.90 6.22
N ALA A 721 -11.67 -21.94 6.96
CA ALA A 721 -12.20 -23.30 6.78
C ALA A 721 -13.69 -23.42 7.12
N ALA A 722 -14.18 -22.64 8.08
CA ALA A 722 -15.59 -22.61 8.45
C ALA A 722 -16.48 -21.93 7.38
N LEU A 723 -15.99 -20.86 6.76
CA LEU A 723 -16.71 -20.11 5.73
C LEU A 723 -16.58 -20.77 4.35
N ILE A 724 -15.44 -21.40 4.05
CA ILE A 724 -15.11 -22.00 2.76
C ILE A 724 -14.58 -23.42 2.97
N PRO A 725 -15.47 -24.43 3.06
CA PRO A 725 -15.05 -25.82 3.21
C PRO A 725 -14.09 -26.25 2.11
N GLY A 726 -12.96 -26.87 2.48
CA GLY A 726 -11.92 -27.30 1.55
C GLY A 726 -10.90 -26.21 1.18
N SER A 727 -11.00 -25.01 1.77
CA SER A 727 -10.11 -23.89 1.50
C SER A 727 -8.63 -24.21 1.67
N LYS A 728 -7.78 -23.55 0.87
CA LYS A 728 -6.31 -23.57 0.98
C LYS A 728 -5.82 -22.20 1.39
N PHE A 729 -4.94 -22.17 2.39
CA PHE A 729 -4.28 -20.97 2.87
C PHE A 729 -2.88 -20.92 2.25
N VAL A 730 -2.73 -20.08 1.22
CA VAL A 730 -1.61 -20.11 0.27
C VAL A 730 -0.58 -19.06 0.63
N GLU A 731 0.62 -19.50 1.00
CA GLU A 731 1.80 -18.68 1.21
C GLU A 731 2.74 -18.78 -0.01
N TRP A 732 4.05 -18.75 0.21
CA TRP A 732 5.06 -18.78 -0.85
C TRP A 732 6.37 -19.42 -0.38
N SER A 733 7.08 -20.05 -1.32
CA SER A 733 8.47 -20.53 -1.13
C SER A 733 9.48 -19.77 -1.96
N VAL A 734 9.03 -18.81 -2.76
CA VAL A 734 9.84 -17.90 -3.58
C VAL A 734 9.28 -16.50 -3.42
N ASP A 735 10.02 -15.60 -2.76
CA ASP A 735 9.64 -14.20 -2.60
C ASP A 735 10.53 -13.30 -3.45
N VAL A 736 9.95 -12.52 -4.35
CA VAL A 736 10.71 -11.50 -5.10
C VAL A 736 11.17 -10.35 -4.20
N GLN A 737 10.55 -10.17 -3.04
CA GLN A 737 10.79 -9.09 -2.07
C GLN A 737 10.66 -7.70 -2.70
N ASP A 738 9.69 -7.54 -3.60
CA ASP A 738 9.41 -6.28 -4.29
C ASP A 738 8.97 -5.19 -3.30
N TRP A 739 8.20 -5.54 -2.27
CA TRP A 739 7.84 -4.65 -1.17
C TRP A 739 9.05 -3.99 -0.49
N LEU A 740 10.22 -4.64 -0.52
CA LEU A 740 11.48 -4.12 0.04
C LEU A 740 12.33 -3.41 -1.02
N TRP A 741 12.45 -3.99 -2.22
CA TRP A 741 13.46 -3.58 -3.20
C TRP A 741 12.92 -2.74 -4.36
N ALA A 742 11.63 -2.82 -4.69
CA ALA A 742 11.11 -2.29 -5.95
C ALA A 742 11.25 -0.77 -6.10
N LEU A 743 11.18 -0.04 -4.98
CA LEU A 743 11.39 1.41 -4.90
C LEU A 743 12.75 1.79 -4.27
N SER A 744 13.62 0.81 -4.03
CA SER A 744 14.97 1.03 -3.50
C SER A 744 15.95 1.48 -4.59
N ASP A 745 17.16 1.86 -4.18
CA ASP A 745 18.26 2.16 -5.11
C ASP A 745 18.79 0.91 -5.84
N THR A 746 18.41 -0.31 -5.42
CA THR A 746 18.88 -1.59 -5.97
C THR A 746 17.71 -2.54 -6.28
N PRO A 747 16.78 -2.16 -7.18
CA PRO A 747 15.60 -2.97 -7.49
C PRO A 747 15.93 -4.32 -8.11
N GLU A 748 17.12 -4.48 -8.69
CA GLU A 748 17.65 -5.75 -9.21
C GLU A 748 17.83 -6.84 -8.14
N ASN A 749 17.86 -6.49 -6.85
CA ASN A 749 17.89 -7.49 -5.77
C ASN A 749 16.68 -8.43 -5.82
N GLN A 750 15.57 -8.02 -6.43
CA GLN A 750 14.43 -8.90 -6.68
C GLN A 750 14.82 -10.14 -7.51
N LEU A 751 15.70 -9.98 -8.50
CA LEU A 751 16.20 -11.10 -9.31
C LEU A 751 17.13 -12.01 -8.49
N THR A 752 17.98 -11.42 -7.66
CA THR A 752 18.88 -12.15 -6.76
C THR A 752 18.10 -13.01 -5.76
N ASN A 753 17.06 -12.43 -5.14
CA ASN A 753 16.23 -13.13 -4.16
C ASN A 753 15.39 -14.22 -4.82
N PHE A 754 14.76 -13.91 -5.96
CA PHE A 754 14.03 -14.91 -6.73
C PHE A 754 14.92 -16.11 -7.11
N GLN A 755 16.12 -15.86 -7.64
CA GLN A 755 17.07 -16.92 -7.99
C GLN A 755 17.48 -17.73 -6.75
N SER A 756 17.80 -17.06 -5.63
CA SER A 756 18.20 -17.69 -4.38
C SER A 756 17.14 -18.68 -3.87
N ASP A 757 15.87 -18.30 -3.88
CA ASP A 757 14.80 -19.17 -3.40
C ASP A 757 14.47 -20.30 -4.38
N VAL A 758 14.60 -20.06 -5.69
CA VAL A 758 14.52 -21.11 -6.73
C VAL A 758 15.65 -22.13 -6.54
N ASP A 759 16.88 -21.69 -6.26
CA ASP A 759 18.05 -22.56 -6.05
C ASP A 759 17.90 -23.44 -4.80
N LYS A 760 17.18 -22.95 -3.78
CA LYS A 760 16.80 -23.73 -2.59
C LYS A 760 15.65 -24.71 -2.86
N GLY A 761 15.07 -24.72 -4.05
CA GLY A 761 14.00 -25.64 -4.44
C GLY A 761 12.58 -25.07 -4.39
N GLY A 762 12.42 -23.79 -4.04
CA GLY A 762 11.13 -23.10 -4.02
C GLY A 762 10.39 -23.18 -5.36
N ASN A 763 9.07 -23.18 -5.32
CA ASN A 763 8.23 -23.35 -6.51
C ASN A 763 6.86 -22.66 -6.48
N LEU A 764 6.60 -21.86 -5.45
CA LEU A 764 5.37 -21.09 -5.32
C LEU A 764 5.74 -19.64 -5.06
N VAL A 765 5.53 -18.78 -6.06
CA VAL A 765 5.98 -17.39 -6.05
C VAL A 765 4.97 -16.48 -5.36
N VAL A 766 5.47 -15.48 -4.65
CA VAL A 766 4.74 -14.24 -4.38
C VAL A 766 5.41 -13.08 -5.11
N MET A 767 4.60 -12.19 -5.67
CA MET A 767 5.00 -10.91 -6.25
C MET A 767 3.78 -10.00 -6.39
N HIS A 768 4.00 -8.70 -6.52
CA HIS A 768 2.95 -7.70 -6.69
C HIS A 768 3.17 -6.92 -7.98
N TYR A 769 2.10 -6.61 -8.71
CA TYR A 769 2.18 -5.67 -9.85
C TYR A 769 1.85 -4.23 -9.44
N LEU A 770 2.35 -3.83 -8.26
CA LEU A 770 2.24 -2.47 -7.73
C LEU A 770 3.41 -1.57 -8.23
N TYR A 771 4.48 -2.17 -8.75
CA TYR A 771 5.71 -1.46 -9.07
C TYR A 771 6.16 -1.67 -10.52
N GLU A 772 6.58 -0.57 -11.15
CA GLU A 772 7.15 -0.57 -12.51
C GLU A 772 8.36 -1.52 -12.64
N SER A 773 9.25 -1.52 -11.65
CA SER A 773 10.46 -2.36 -11.65
C SER A 773 10.12 -3.85 -11.59
N THR A 774 9.19 -4.25 -10.72
CA THR A 774 8.75 -5.64 -10.58
C THR A 774 8.12 -6.17 -11.86
N VAL A 775 7.25 -5.38 -12.51
CA VAL A 775 6.63 -5.76 -13.78
C VAL A 775 7.65 -5.80 -14.93
N ASN A 776 8.69 -4.96 -14.88
CA ASN A 776 9.81 -5.04 -15.82
C ASN A 776 10.65 -6.32 -15.65
N TYR A 777 10.81 -6.80 -14.42
CA TYR A 777 11.55 -8.03 -14.12
C TYR A 777 10.74 -9.32 -14.30
N LEU A 778 9.41 -9.25 -14.42
CA LEU A 778 8.54 -10.42 -14.62
C LEU A 778 9.01 -11.36 -15.74
N PRO A 779 9.37 -10.91 -16.96
CA PRO A 779 9.91 -11.79 -17.98
C PRO A 779 11.18 -12.53 -17.52
N GLN A 780 12.06 -11.89 -16.75
CA GLN A 780 13.28 -12.51 -16.24
C GLN A 780 13.00 -13.52 -15.13
N PHE A 781 12.03 -13.26 -14.23
CA PHE A 781 11.57 -14.25 -13.25
C PHE A 781 11.03 -15.50 -13.95
N ILE A 782 10.23 -15.32 -15.00
CA ILE A 782 9.70 -16.43 -15.80
C ILE A 782 10.82 -17.22 -16.46
N GLU A 783 11.83 -16.56 -17.03
CA GLU A 783 12.97 -17.24 -17.65
C GLU A 783 13.82 -18.03 -16.63
N ILE A 784 14.01 -17.49 -15.41
CA ILE A 784 14.65 -18.23 -14.31
C ILE A 784 13.83 -19.48 -13.96
N ALA A 785 12.51 -19.34 -13.79
CA ALA A 785 11.62 -20.45 -13.49
C ALA A 785 11.62 -21.51 -14.61
N LYS A 786 11.62 -21.12 -15.89
CA LYS A 786 11.70 -22.04 -17.03
C LYS A 786 13.01 -22.83 -17.06
N LYS A 787 14.14 -22.23 -16.66
CA LYS A 787 15.44 -22.92 -16.61
C LYS A 787 15.49 -24.07 -15.59
N THR A 788 14.56 -24.11 -14.64
CA THR A 788 14.42 -25.27 -13.74
C THR A 788 13.92 -26.53 -14.44
N GLY A 789 13.37 -26.41 -15.66
CA GLY A 789 12.71 -27.51 -16.38
C GLY A 789 11.32 -27.88 -15.83
N LYS A 790 10.82 -27.17 -14.81
CA LYS A 790 9.48 -27.34 -14.26
C LYS A 790 8.43 -26.74 -15.20
N GLN A 791 7.22 -27.30 -15.18
CA GLN A 791 6.06 -26.75 -15.87
C GLN A 791 5.46 -25.60 -15.05
N LEU A 792 5.32 -24.43 -15.67
CA LEU A 792 4.73 -23.24 -15.06
C LEU A 792 3.19 -23.29 -15.20
N MET A 793 2.47 -23.13 -14.09
CA MET A 793 1.02 -23.30 -14.02
C MET A 793 0.36 -22.44 -12.93
N ARG A 794 -0.98 -22.45 -12.89
CA ARG A 794 -1.78 -21.84 -11.80
C ARG A 794 -1.72 -22.68 -10.52
N VAL A 795 -2.05 -22.07 -9.38
CA VAL A 795 -1.86 -22.67 -8.05
C VAL A 795 -2.70 -23.92 -7.87
N ASP A 796 -3.96 -23.93 -8.29
CA ASP A 796 -4.82 -25.11 -8.18
C ASP A 796 -4.33 -26.33 -9.00
N GLN A 797 -3.79 -26.12 -10.20
CA GLN A 797 -3.12 -27.17 -11.00
C GLN A 797 -1.86 -27.68 -10.28
N CYS A 798 -1.10 -26.77 -9.68
CA CYS A 798 0.10 -27.02 -8.87
C CYS A 798 -0.22 -27.80 -7.57
N LEU A 799 -1.43 -27.64 -7.03
CA LEU A 799 -1.94 -28.40 -5.86
C LEU A 799 -2.82 -29.60 -6.23
N GLU A 800 -2.88 -29.95 -7.51
CA GLU A 800 -3.66 -31.10 -8.01
C GLU A 800 -5.14 -31.05 -7.61
N ASP A 801 -5.73 -29.85 -7.59
CA ASP A 801 -7.16 -29.70 -7.31
C ASP A 801 -7.99 -30.46 -8.35
N PRO A 802 -8.92 -31.34 -7.94
CA PRO A 802 -9.77 -32.09 -8.86
C PRO A 802 -10.66 -31.19 -9.74
N ASN A 803 -10.87 -29.93 -9.36
CA ASN A 803 -11.64 -28.94 -10.10
C ASN A 803 -10.76 -28.02 -10.97
N ALA A 804 -9.43 -28.18 -10.93
CA ALA A 804 -8.54 -27.41 -11.79
C ALA A 804 -8.77 -27.78 -13.26
N PRO A 805 -8.68 -26.83 -14.21
CA PRO A 805 -8.70 -27.14 -15.63
C PRO A 805 -7.58 -28.11 -16.01
N PRO A 806 -7.77 -28.96 -17.04
CA PRO A 806 -6.70 -29.79 -17.59
C PRO A 806 -5.46 -28.97 -17.96
N LEU A 807 -4.29 -29.60 -17.88
CA LEU A 807 -2.99 -29.01 -18.25
C LEU A 807 -2.86 -28.71 -19.75
#